data_AF-A0A378JXJ5-F1
#
_entry.id   AF-A0A378JXJ5-F1
#
_cell.length_a   1.000
_cell.length_b   1.000
_cell.length_c   1.000
_cell.angle_alpha   90.00
_cell.angle_beta   90.00
_cell.angle_gamma   90.00
#
_symmetry.space_group_name_H-M   'P 1'
#
loop_
_entity.id
_entity.type
_entity.pdbx_description
1 polymer ?
#
loop_
_entity_poly.entity_id
_entity_poly.type
_entity_poly.pdbx_seq_one_letter_code
_entity_poly.pdbx_strand_id
1 'polypeptide(L)'
;MITLTEANFPLKAQEVIEQYYLKPMNGSKKSNLKDGHIERIIHGGMHASRATLWSLVMNQLLKKLAPVYVHSALDKIASHLKTDTQTALLLILITTTCHDSARKGEGADIWEAESAANTLEILKSLGLEDAQAQLFANAVHWKDQPTVYKKELCKLGIDEQDCNAFDYIRKLVNLGDNLDLMRCIGSFDLSYIFNTLNTIEGLDQEVHHNEVVALIKSMHQMIYDQHDMFFDSTVLDLDNKPIFSHPSSHTPAKKLQFEHAGNVFIAIVQDVIKYPEIQALVPDEFKNLKNTEDTIPAAPFDPFIHGTTSATLALISKTNFQLMPVLKMIDDFQTAPMVGELTKGGYSVLGFKSVQEEDIGATSYGNVLTGNYNLKKITANYTLFKPLASSTALQNFKNSIKYGLASGFSNFNLLLIYFTRARQMHQSLDQVITKAEIDTLNQQLQGTVQFYYFIQLLGTYIHPDFEAIKEALAQSSSLTKRDITDAAFSLLNMEQIVKKIMLHNIDMKDILLNPTEENLEKVLKVLKFPKKAVIKSGFAAVDKEIELPIAQFFSLKKPTLPKYEISEQYDEHHFGYFSRNINGYCINDCIEQFLSQRVGADYFVGLSKEAKKYVFALEDRIRVFNKLVHAPQEQFNLTVDQQALLKATYPIIFVSESSNIRPYGDEYRNSVPSRLGDDIRLIATDTISHQEHLKKYLRQHQVNPVQVVLFSDLEKASKDKSSLPLSIDSQQLRNMLTNTKAHKHGRLFYELYEMLDDLNDKRNKYRYNNPQVYKALDRLLGEINNEMSTAFPLDNPISGSAIRAFCTRNTTLIEEQKSIFEQHRGVLGILDTILTVLASLIVLYPVVYLYQKAHNIQHTFFNTDSAIKAQNTMATLSKINASADDFPEDEVVISCSA
;
A
#
# COMPACT_ATOMS: atom_id res chain seq x y z
N MET A 1 13.95 -6.65 43.53
CA MET A 1 14.38 -7.04 42.18
C MET A 1 13.50 -8.20 41.73
N ILE A 2 12.90 -8.12 40.54
CA ILE A 2 12.27 -9.28 39.92
C ILE A 2 13.40 -10.25 39.57
N THR A 3 13.35 -11.48 40.07
CA THR A 3 14.34 -12.49 39.71
C THR A 3 14.13 -12.87 38.23
N LEU A 4 15.02 -12.38 37.37
CA LEU A 4 15.04 -12.73 35.96
C LEU A 4 15.67 -14.11 35.83
N THR A 5 14.98 -15.02 35.15
CA THR A 5 15.39 -16.41 34.91
C THR A 5 15.19 -16.72 33.43
N GLU A 6 15.79 -17.78 32.91
CA GLU A 6 15.63 -18.21 31.52
C GLU A 6 14.16 -18.48 31.18
N ALA A 7 13.38 -18.94 32.16
CA ALA A 7 11.96 -19.23 31.98
C ALA A 7 11.10 -17.97 31.81
N ASN A 8 11.42 -16.86 32.51
CA ASN A 8 10.63 -15.63 32.44
C ASN A 8 11.25 -14.53 31.57
N PHE A 9 12.52 -14.68 31.17
CA PHE A 9 13.21 -13.76 30.28
C PHE A 9 12.44 -13.51 28.97
N PRO A 10 11.94 -14.53 28.24
CA PRO A 10 11.23 -14.30 26.98
C PRO A 10 9.98 -13.44 27.15
N LEU A 11 9.28 -13.56 28.29
CA LEU A 11 8.11 -12.74 28.59
C LEU A 11 8.51 -11.27 28.76
N LYS A 12 9.65 -11.01 29.41
CA LYS A 12 10.20 -9.66 29.56
C LYS A 12 10.74 -9.09 28.26
N ALA A 13 11.42 -9.89 27.44
CA ALA A 13 11.80 -9.48 26.09
C ALA A 13 10.56 -9.11 25.24
N GLN A 14 9.49 -9.92 25.32
CA GLN A 14 8.24 -9.65 24.61
C GLN A 14 7.55 -8.37 25.09
N GLU A 15 7.56 -8.09 26.39
CA GLU A 15 7.04 -6.82 26.95
C GLU A 15 7.76 -5.61 26.34
N VAL A 16 9.09 -5.65 26.24
CA VAL A 16 9.89 -4.61 25.57
C VAL A 16 9.50 -4.49 24.09
N ILE A 17 9.36 -5.62 23.39
CA ILE A 17 8.98 -5.67 21.97
C ILE A 17 7.61 -5.03 21.73
N GLU A 18 6.61 -5.39 22.53
CA GLU A 18 5.25 -4.82 22.44
C GLU A 18 5.21 -3.35 22.84
N GLN A 19 6.02 -2.97 23.82
CA GLN A 19 6.07 -1.60 24.30
C GLN A 19 6.69 -0.65 23.29
N TYR A 20 7.67 -1.09 22.49
CA TYR A 20 8.45 -0.20 21.64
C TYR A 20 8.42 -0.59 20.15
N TYR A 21 8.65 -1.86 19.83
CA TYR A 21 8.94 -2.29 18.46
C TYR A 21 7.70 -2.60 17.62
N LEU A 22 6.60 -3.04 18.24
CA LEU A 22 5.31 -3.25 17.55
C LEU A 22 4.44 -2.00 17.49
N LYS A 23 5.00 -0.84 17.87
CA LYS A 23 4.32 0.45 17.80
C LYS A 23 4.82 1.30 16.62
N PRO A 24 3.95 2.13 16.04
CA PRO A 24 4.34 3.10 15.02
C PRO A 24 5.52 3.97 15.46
N MET A 25 6.43 4.28 14.52
CA MET A 25 7.64 5.07 14.79
C MET A 25 7.35 6.49 15.29
N ASN A 26 6.19 7.05 14.95
CA ASN A 26 5.77 8.37 15.43
C ASN A 26 5.27 8.37 16.89
N GLY A 27 5.27 7.21 17.57
CA GLY A 27 4.82 7.06 18.95
C GLY A 27 3.29 7.05 19.13
N SER A 28 2.53 7.01 18.03
CA SER A 28 1.07 6.89 18.12
C SER A 28 0.64 5.57 18.76
N LYS A 29 -0.50 5.59 19.46
CA LYS A 29 -1.05 4.40 20.13
C LYS A 29 -1.76 3.52 19.11
N LYS A 30 -1.40 2.23 19.11
CA LYS A 30 -2.06 1.19 18.33
C LYS A 30 -2.92 0.32 19.23
N SER A 31 -4.17 0.07 18.84
CA SER A 31 -5.15 -0.67 19.65
C SER A 31 -4.92 -2.19 19.61
N ASN A 32 -4.39 -2.71 18.50
CA ASN A 32 -3.99 -4.11 18.35
C ASN A 32 -2.56 -4.16 17.79
N LEU A 33 -1.59 -4.61 18.60
CA LEU A 33 -0.18 -4.68 18.20
C LEU A 33 0.11 -5.76 17.15
N LYS A 34 -0.83 -6.70 16.93
CA LYS A 34 -0.66 -7.88 16.07
C LYS A 34 -1.77 -7.94 15.00
N ASP A 35 -2.10 -6.81 14.39
CA ASP A 35 -3.18 -6.65 13.40
C ASP A 35 -2.82 -7.08 11.96
N GLY A 36 -1.61 -7.60 11.76
CA GLY A 36 -1.11 -7.99 10.44
C GLY A 36 -0.28 -6.90 9.73
N HIS A 37 -0.20 -5.70 10.29
CA HIS A 37 0.64 -4.62 9.77
C HIS A 37 1.94 -4.46 10.58
N ILE A 38 3.09 -4.61 9.90
CA ILE A 38 4.42 -4.41 10.48
C ILE A 38 4.75 -2.92 10.52
N GLU A 39 4.85 -2.36 11.72
CA GLU A 39 5.10 -0.93 11.94
C GLU A 39 6.54 -0.51 11.63
N ARG A 40 7.50 -1.37 11.99
CA ARG A 40 8.94 -1.11 11.88
C ARG A 40 9.56 -2.20 11.03
N ILE A 41 9.66 -1.93 9.73
CA ILE A 41 10.00 -2.95 8.74
C ILE A 41 11.45 -3.42 8.90
N ILE A 42 12.38 -2.54 9.28
CA ILE A 42 13.82 -2.91 9.43
C ILE A 42 14.16 -3.10 10.92
N HIS A 43 13.78 -2.16 11.78
CA HIS A 43 14.08 -2.17 13.22
C HIS A 43 12.85 -2.53 14.06
N GLY A 44 12.21 -3.65 13.71
CA GLY A 44 11.04 -4.22 14.40
C GLY A 44 11.37 -5.26 15.47
N GLY A 45 10.35 -5.93 15.99
CA GLY A 45 10.45 -6.94 17.03
C GLY A 45 11.30 -8.13 16.63
N MET A 46 11.27 -8.52 15.34
CA MET A 46 12.10 -9.61 14.82
C MET A 46 13.59 -9.28 14.90
N HIS A 47 13.96 -8.04 14.53
CA HIS A 47 15.35 -7.56 14.63
C HIS A 47 15.82 -7.49 16.09
N ALA A 48 15.03 -6.87 16.98
CA ALA A 48 15.37 -6.80 18.40
C ALA A 48 15.56 -8.20 19.01
N SER A 49 14.73 -9.17 18.61
CA SER A 49 14.84 -10.56 19.04
C SER A 49 16.08 -11.26 18.50
N ARG A 50 16.44 -11.07 17.22
CA ARG A 50 17.67 -11.63 16.66
C ARG A 50 18.92 -11.02 17.26
N ALA A 51 18.99 -9.70 17.43
CA ALA A 51 20.14 -9.06 18.09
C ALA A 51 20.35 -9.62 19.52
N THR A 52 19.25 -9.85 20.23
CA THR A 52 19.25 -10.51 21.55
C THR A 52 19.76 -11.95 21.46
N LEU A 53 19.30 -12.75 20.48
CA LEU A 53 19.78 -14.12 20.25
C LEU A 53 21.27 -14.13 19.88
N TRP A 54 21.73 -13.23 19.01
CA TRP A 54 23.13 -13.11 18.61
C TRP A 54 24.02 -12.77 19.80
N SER A 55 23.58 -11.91 20.72
CA SER A 55 24.29 -11.64 21.96
C SER A 55 24.41 -12.88 22.86
N LEU A 56 23.35 -13.68 22.98
CA LEU A 56 23.37 -14.94 23.72
C LEU A 56 24.36 -15.95 23.11
N VAL A 57 24.29 -16.14 21.79
CA VAL A 57 25.14 -17.05 21.04
C VAL A 57 26.61 -16.62 21.10
N MET A 58 26.89 -15.33 20.92
CA MET A 58 28.24 -14.78 21.03
C MET A 58 28.81 -14.93 22.43
N ASN A 59 28.03 -14.73 23.48
CA ASN A 59 28.48 -15.00 24.84
C ASN A 59 28.89 -16.47 25.04
N GLN A 60 28.14 -17.43 24.47
CA GLN A 60 28.48 -18.86 24.58
C GLN A 60 29.72 -19.21 23.75
N LEU A 61 29.87 -18.63 22.56
CA LEU A 61 31.10 -18.75 21.78
C LEU A 61 32.30 -18.20 22.57
N LEU A 62 32.18 -17.02 23.16
CA LEU A 62 33.25 -16.40 23.93
C LEU A 62 33.57 -17.15 25.22
N LYS A 63 32.60 -17.81 25.87
CA LYS A 63 32.87 -18.73 26.98
C LYS A 63 33.75 -19.91 26.54
N LYS A 64 33.63 -20.36 25.29
CA LYS A 64 34.47 -21.42 24.73
C LYS A 64 35.86 -20.91 24.35
N LEU A 65 35.94 -19.75 23.69
CA LEU A 65 37.19 -19.23 23.11
C LEU A 65 38.04 -18.43 24.10
N ALA A 66 37.42 -17.69 25.02
CA ALA A 66 38.06 -16.83 26.02
C ALA A 66 37.42 -17.00 27.41
N PRO A 67 37.39 -18.25 27.97
CA PRO A 67 36.66 -18.56 29.20
C PRO A 67 37.08 -17.71 30.39
N VAL A 68 38.38 -17.44 30.55
CA VAL A 68 38.91 -16.69 31.70
C VAL A 68 38.35 -15.27 31.73
N TYR A 69 38.36 -14.59 30.59
CA TYR A 69 37.83 -13.24 30.46
C TYR A 69 36.33 -13.20 30.73
N VAL A 70 35.55 -14.10 30.09
CA VAL A 70 34.08 -14.07 30.20
C VAL A 70 33.61 -14.37 31.63
N HIS A 71 34.19 -15.40 32.28
CA HIS A 71 33.85 -15.69 33.67
C HIS A 71 34.23 -14.53 34.59
N SER A 72 35.44 -13.99 34.47
CA SER A 72 35.86 -12.85 35.28
C SER A 72 34.97 -11.61 35.05
N ALA A 73 34.53 -11.36 33.82
CA ALA A 73 33.66 -10.22 33.51
C ALA A 73 32.28 -10.39 34.15
N LEU A 74 31.65 -11.54 33.95
CA LEU A 74 30.33 -11.83 34.51
C LEU A 74 30.35 -11.89 36.04
N ASP A 75 31.41 -12.45 36.66
CA ASP A 75 31.55 -12.49 38.12
C ASP A 75 31.62 -11.08 38.73
N LYS A 76 32.40 -10.18 38.12
CA LYS A 76 32.52 -8.78 38.58
C LYS A 76 31.20 -8.02 38.42
N ILE A 77 30.53 -8.17 37.28
CA ILE A 77 29.22 -7.56 37.03
C ILE A 77 28.19 -8.10 38.03
N ALA A 78 28.10 -9.42 38.21
CA ALA A 78 27.17 -10.07 39.12
C ALA A 78 27.38 -9.66 40.58
N SER A 79 28.65 -9.62 41.02
CA SER A 79 29.02 -9.14 42.35
C SER A 79 28.59 -7.68 42.58
N HIS A 80 28.79 -6.80 41.60
CA HIS A 80 28.36 -5.39 41.70
C HIS A 80 26.83 -5.24 41.74
N LEU A 81 26.12 -6.08 40.99
CA LEU A 81 24.66 -6.12 40.96
C LEU A 81 24.05 -6.85 42.16
N LYS A 82 24.86 -7.52 42.99
CA LYS A 82 24.43 -8.39 44.09
C LYS A 82 23.49 -9.49 43.62
N THR A 83 23.83 -10.13 42.50
CA THR A 83 23.06 -11.19 41.86
C THR A 83 23.99 -12.30 41.37
N ASP A 84 23.45 -13.36 40.75
CA ASP A 84 24.24 -14.41 40.12
C ASP A 84 24.64 -14.07 38.67
N THR A 85 25.64 -14.76 38.13
CA THR A 85 26.17 -14.51 36.78
C THR A 85 25.14 -14.73 35.67
N GLN A 86 24.17 -15.62 35.89
CA GLN A 86 23.13 -15.92 34.92
C GLN A 86 22.12 -14.77 34.85
N THR A 87 21.64 -14.29 36.00
CA THR A 87 20.81 -13.09 36.09
C THR A 87 21.53 -11.87 35.48
N ALA A 88 22.83 -11.71 35.73
CA ALA A 88 23.62 -10.64 35.13
C ALA A 88 23.63 -10.73 33.59
N LEU A 89 23.82 -11.92 33.01
CA LEU A 89 23.73 -12.14 31.57
C LEU A 89 22.34 -11.81 31.03
N LEU A 90 21.27 -12.26 31.68
CA LEU A 90 19.89 -11.99 31.24
C LEU A 90 19.58 -10.49 31.23
N LEU A 91 20.15 -9.69 32.15
CA LEU A 91 20.06 -8.24 32.13
C LEU A 91 20.79 -7.61 30.93
N ILE A 92 21.95 -8.15 30.54
CA ILE A 92 22.65 -7.75 29.29
C ILE A 92 21.78 -8.05 28.07
N LEU A 93 21.11 -9.21 28.06
CA LEU A 93 20.21 -9.57 26.96
C LEU A 93 18.99 -8.65 26.87
N ILE A 94 18.36 -8.28 27.99
CA ILE A 94 17.29 -7.26 28.02
C ILE A 94 17.81 -5.91 27.49
N THR A 95 19.02 -5.52 27.91
CA THR A 95 19.68 -4.29 27.43
C THR A 95 19.84 -4.32 25.90
N THR A 96 20.23 -5.48 25.36
CA THR A 96 20.31 -5.69 23.90
C THR A 96 18.94 -5.60 23.26
N THR A 97 17.88 -6.17 23.85
CA THR A 97 16.51 -6.03 23.31
C THR A 97 16.08 -4.56 23.23
N CYS A 98 16.58 -3.67 24.10
CA CYS A 98 16.21 -2.26 24.13
C CYS A 98 17.02 -1.33 23.18
N HIS A 99 18.07 -1.83 22.51
CA HIS A 99 19.07 -0.96 21.85
C HIS A 99 18.49 0.05 20.84
N ASP A 100 17.42 -0.32 20.14
CA ASP A 100 16.76 0.50 19.10
C ASP A 100 15.31 0.89 19.45
N SER A 101 14.95 0.78 20.73
CA SER A 101 13.58 0.99 21.22
C SER A 101 13.01 2.38 20.91
N ALA A 102 13.85 3.42 20.82
CA ALA A 102 13.40 4.80 20.61
C ALA A 102 13.37 5.29 19.16
N ARG A 103 13.71 4.44 18.18
CA ARG A 103 13.75 4.84 16.77
C ARG A 103 12.44 5.48 16.31
N LYS A 104 12.56 6.65 15.66
CA LYS A 104 11.44 7.40 15.04
C LYS A 104 11.49 7.42 13.51
N GLY A 105 12.47 6.74 12.92
CA GLY A 105 12.66 6.57 11.49
C GLY A 105 13.64 5.44 11.20
N GLU A 106 13.74 5.04 9.93
CA GLU A 106 14.68 4.01 9.45
C GLU A 106 16.02 4.60 8.95
N GLY A 107 16.20 5.91 9.09
CA GLY A 107 17.37 6.66 8.62
C GLY A 107 18.59 6.58 9.54
N ALA A 108 19.30 7.70 9.66
CA ALA A 108 20.54 7.81 10.45
C ALA A 108 20.34 7.36 11.92
N ASP A 109 21.32 6.64 12.47
CA ASP A 109 21.33 6.22 13.88
C ASP A 109 21.62 7.45 14.77
N ILE A 110 20.55 8.03 15.33
CA ILE A 110 20.60 9.25 16.15
C ILE A 110 19.72 9.14 17.42
N TRP A 111 19.24 7.94 17.74
CA TRP A 111 18.24 7.70 18.80
C TRP A 111 18.79 6.91 19.98
N GLU A 112 20.11 6.73 20.06
CA GLU A 112 20.79 5.92 21.06
C GLU A 112 20.61 6.50 22.47
N ALA A 113 20.58 7.83 22.59
CA ALA A 113 20.31 8.51 23.85
C ALA A 113 18.90 8.24 24.36
N GLU A 114 17.88 8.30 23.49
CA GLU A 114 16.50 7.98 23.85
C GLU A 114 16.29 6.48 24.08
N SER A 115 16.95 5.60 23.32
CA SER A 115 16.92 4.15 23.56
C SER A 115 17.58 3.81 24.90
N ALA A 116 18.65 4.51 25.28
CA ALA A 116 19.24 4.39 26.61
C ALA A 116 18.28 4.84 27.71
N ALA A 117 17.50 5.90 27.51
CA ALA A 117 16.47 6.32 28.46
C ALA A 117 15.37 5.27 28.64
N ASN A 118 14.89 4.67 27.55
CA ASN A 118 13.95 3.54 27.62
C ASN A 118 14.54 2.34 28.38
N THR A 119 15.82 2.03 28.09
CA THR A 119 16.55 0.94 28.75
C THR A 119 16.65 1.16 30.26
N LEU A 120 16.98 2.39 30.68
CA LEU A 120 17.04 2.78 32.09
C LEU A 120 15.72 2.50 32.80
N GLU A 121 14.60 2.94 32.23
CA GLU A 121 13.27 2.75 32.81
C GLU A 121 12.87 1.27 32.89
N ILE A 122 13.15 0.49 31.85
CA ILE A 122 12.89 -0.96 31.85
C ILE A 122 13.69 -1.65 32.96
N LEU A 123 14.98 -1.37 33.09
CA LEU A 123 15.83 -2.00 34.10
C LEU A 123 15.46 -1.58 35.52
N LYS A 124 15.07 -0.32 35.72
CA LYS A 124 14.51 0.15 37.00
C LYS A 124 13.21 -0.57 37.35
N SER A 125 12.36 -0.85 36.36
CA SER A 125 11.12 -1.63 36.57
C SER A 125 11.40 -3.09 36.99
N LEU A 126 12.57 -3.63 36.62
CA LEU A 126 13.05 -4.94 37.10
C LEU A 126 13.66 -4.85 38.52
N GLY A 127 13.76 -3.65 39.08
CA GLY A 127 14.20 -3.38 40.45
C GLY A 127 15.71 -3.24 40.60
N LEU A 128 16.43 -2.83 39.55
CA LEU A 128 17.81 -2.34 39.66
C LEU A 128 17.82 -0.95 40.28
N GLU A 129 18.87 -0.64 41.04
CA GLU A 129 19.13 0.72 41.52
C GLU A 129 19.52 1.63 40.35
N ASP A 130 19.24 2.94 40.46
CA ASP A 130 19.46 3.91 39.38
C ASP A 130 20.89 3.88 38.81
N ALA A 131 21.91 3.80 39.68
CA ALA A 131 23.30 3.73 39.25
C ALA A 131 23.62 2.43 38.47
N GLN A 132 23.03 1.31 38.90
CA GLN A 132 23.20 0.02 38.23
C GLN A 132 22.50 0.01 36.87
N ALA A 133 21.26 0.50 36.80
CA ALA A 133 20.50 0.60 35.55
C ALA A 133 21.17 1.57 34.55
N GLN A 134 21.75 2.67 35.04
CA GLN A 134 22.50 3.63 34.21
C GLN A 134 23.73 2.99 33.54
N LEU A 135 24.35 2.00 34.19
CA LEU A 135 25.50 1.27 33.69
C LEU A 135 25.17 0.55 32.35
N PHE A 136 24.00 -0.09 32.29
CA PHE A 136 23.47 -0.73 31.09
C PHE A 136 22.92 0.26 30.07
N ALA A 137 22.19 1.29 30.51
CA ALA A 137 21.69 2.35 29.63
C ALA A 137 22.83 3.05 28.87
N ASN A 138 23.95 3.32 29.55
CA ASN A 138 25.14 3.87 28.92
C ASN A 138 25.78 2.92 27.90
N ALA A 139 25.60 1.60 28.04
CA ALA A 139 26.08 0.63 27.07
C ALA A 139 25.31 0.71 25.75
N VAL A 140 24.02 1.04 25.80
CA VAL A 140 23.19 1.32 24.61
C VAL A 140 23.59 2.66 23.98
N HIS A 141 23.69 3.73 24.78
CA HIS A 141 24.05 5.06 24.28
C HIS A 141 25.42 5.06 23.58
N TRP A 142 26.41 4.39 24.18
CA TRP A 142 27.79 4.43 23.74
C TRP A 142 28.25 3.09 23.15
N LYS A 143 27.34 2.31 22.55
CA LYS A 143 27.62 0.97 22.00
C LYS A 143 28.82 0.99 21.03
N ASP A 144 28.96 2.06 20.26
CA ASP A 144 30.02 2.26 19.25
C ASP A 144 31.17 3.17 19.72
N GLN A 145 31.13 3.64 20.97
CA GLN A 145 32.11 4.60 21.53
C GLN A 145 32.76 4.05 22.82
N PRO A 146 33.62 3.01 22.72
CA PRO A 146 34.16 2.31 23.89
C PRO A 146 34.93 3.21 24.85
N THR A 147 35.65 4.21 24.34
CA THR A 147 36.42 5.16 25.17
C THR A 147 35.53 6.12 25.96
N VAL A 148 34.35 6.46 25.43
CA VAL A 148 33.36 7.28 26.13
C VAL A 148 32.65 6.44 27.19
N TYR A 149 32.23 5.22 26.83
CA TYR A 149 31.61 4.29 27.78
C TYR A 149 32.51 4.03 29.00
N LYS A 150 33.82 3.77 28.80
CA LYS A 150 34.78 3.62 29.89
C LYS A 150 34.80 4.82 30.85
N LYS A 151 34.75 6.05 30.34
CA LYS A 151 34.70 7.26 31.18
C LYS A 151 33.41 7.33 32.00
N GLU A 152 32.28 6.94 31.41
CA GLU A 152 31.00 6.88 32.12
C GLU A 152 30.99 5.80 33.20
N LEU A 153 31.63 4.65 32.98
CA LEU A 153 31.81 3.62 34.01
C LEU A 153 32.53 4.16 35.24
N CYS A 154 33.64 4.87 35.06
CA CYS A 154 34.37 5.49 36.17
C CYS A 154 33.52 6.52 36.93
N LYS A 155 32.69 7.30 36.23
CA LYS A 155 31.76 8.25 36.88
C LYS A 155 30.69 7.56 37.72
N LEU A 156 30.30 6.34 37.35
CA LEU A 156 29.37 5.50 38.11
C LEU A 156 30.06 4.73 39.26
N GLY A 157 31.34 4.99 39.52
CA GLY A 157 32.08 4.39 40.63
C GLY A 157 32.66 3.01 40.34
N ILE A 158 32.80 2.63 39.06
CA ILE A 158 33.53 1.43 38.66
C ILE A 158 35.02 1.73 38.64
N ASP A 159 35.81 0.93 39.38
CA ASP A 159 37.26 1.06 39.41
C ASP A 159 37.87 0.87 38.01
N GLU A 160 38.92 1.64 37.69
CA GLU A 160 39.52 1.63 36.35
C GLU A 160 40.01 0.22 35.93
N GLN A 161 40.50 -0.57 36.89
CA GLN A 161 40.92 -1.96 36.69
C GLN A 161 39.76 -2.92 36.33
N ASP A 162 38.53 -2.54 36.67
CA ASP A 162 37.33 -3.32 36.42
C ASP A 162 36.55 -2.83 35.19
N CYS A 163 36.84 -1.64 34.67
CA CYS A 163 36.16 -1.10 33.48
C CYS A 163 36.17 -2.07 32.29
N ASN A 164 37.24 -2.83 32.07
CA ASN A 164 37.29 -3.81 30.99
C ASN A 164 36.28 -4.95 31.18
N ALA A 165 36.03 -5.38 32.42
CA ALA A 165 35.00 -6.37 32.72
C ALA A 165 33.59 -5.83 32.44
N PHE A 166 33.31 -4.58 32.84
CA PHE A 166 32.02 -3.94 32.57
C PHE A 166 31.81 -3.55 31.09
N ASP A 167 32.89 -3.27 30.33
CA ASP A 167 32.82 -3.08 28.88
C ASP A 167 32.25 -4.31 28.15
N TYR A 168 32.25 -5.48 28.77
CA TYR A 168 31.63 -6.68 28.23
C TYR A 168 30.14 -6.51 27.93
N ILE A 169 29.42 -5.70 28.72
CA ILE A 169 28.00 -5.37 28.48
C ILE A 169 27.84 -4.70 27.10
N ARG A 170 28.64 -3.66 26.84
CA ARG A 170 28.66 -2.93 25.58
C ARG A 170 29.07 -3.82 24.41
N LYS A 171 30.11 -4.65 24.60
CA LYS A 171 30.60 -5.58 23.56
C LYS A 171 29.50 -6.52 23.09
N LEU A 172 28.70 -7.10 24.00
CA LEU A 172 27.60 -7.98 23.61
C LEU A 172 26.50 -7.22 22.87
N VAL A 173 26.07 -6.05 23.35
CA VAL A 173 25.07 -5.21 22.67
C VAL A 173 25.52 -4.86 21.24
N ASN A 174 26.75 -4.39 21.08
CA ASN A 174 27.33 -4.02 19.78
C ASN A 174 27.46 -5.23 18.84
N LEU A 175 27.92 -6.38 19.33
CA LEU A 175 28.01 -7.60 18.51
C LEU A 175 26.62 -8.07 18.06
N GLY A 176 25.62 -8.06 18.94
CA GLY A 176 24.27 -8.47 18.62
C GLY A 176 23.62 -7.61 17.53
N ASP A 177 23.75 -6.29 17.65
CA ASP A 177 23.25 -5.32 16.67
C ASP A 177 23.98 -5.46 15.32
N ASN A 178 25.32 -5.41 15.33
CA ASN A 178 26.13 -5.45 14.12
C ASN A 178 25.95 -6.76 13.32
N LEU A 179 25.85 -7.91 13.98
CA LEU A 179 25.62 -9.19 13.28
C LEU A 179 24.30 -9.21 12.51
N ASP A 180 23.27 -8.48 12.97
CA ASP A 180 21.98 -8.44 12.29
C ASP A 180 22.00 -7.53 11.05
N LEU A 181 22.98 -6.61 10.91
CA LEU A 181 23.10 -5.71 9.76
C LEU A 181 23.22 -6.45 8.43
N MET A 182 23.73 -7.67 8.43
CA MET A 182 23.81 -8.56 7.26
C MET A 182 22.48 -8.67 6.48
N ARG A 183 21.34 -8.47 7.16
CA ARG A 183 20.01 -8.53 6.54
C ARG A 183 19.65 -7.33 5.67
N CYS A 184 20.28 -6.17 5.91
CA CYS A 184 19.84 -4.88 5.37
C CYS A 184 20.98 -4.04 4.75
N ILE A 185 22.14 -4.64 4.51
CA ILE A 185 23.23 -4.02 3.76
C ILE A 185 23.71 -4.93 2.62
N GLY A 186 24.21 -4.35 1.53
CA GLY A 186 24.64 -5.13 0.36
C GLY A 186 26.00 -5.83 0.52
N SER A 187 26.84 -5.34 1.43
CA SER A 187 28.14 -5.94 1.73
C SER A 187 28.45 -5.79 3.22
N PHE A 188 28.68 -6.92 3.89
CA PHE A 188 28.97 -6.99 5.31
C PHE A 188 30.42 -7.39 5.55
N ASP A 189 31.23 -6.42 5.98
CA ASP A 189 32.65 -6.62 6.29
C ASP A 189 32.81 -7.19 7.71
N LEU A 190 33.51 -8.32 7.82
CA LEU A 190 33.81 -8.94 9.10
C LEU A 190 34.65 -8.04 10.04
N SER A 191 35.29 -6.98 9.54
CA SER A 191 35.97 -5.99 10.35
C SER A 191 35.05 -5.35 11.40
N TYR A 192 33.75 -5.18 11.12
CA TYR A 192 32.77 -4.69 12.10
C TYR A 192 32.69 -5.56 13.35
N ILE A 193 32.84 -6.88 13.18
CA ILE A 193 32.80 -7.85 14.27
C ILE A 193 34.18 -7.98 14.93
N PHE A 194 35.24 -8.12 14.13
CA PHE A 194 36.59 -8.32 14.65
C PHE A 194 37.14 -7.10 15.39
N ASN A 195 36.72 -5.87 15.06
CA ASN A 195 37.08 -4.67 15.81
C ASN A 195 36.66 -4.78 17.29
N THR A 196 35.51 -5.36 17.58
CA THR A 196 35.06 -5.60 18.96
C THR A 196 35.72 -6.84 19.55
N LEU A 197 35.79 -7.94 18.81
CA LEU A 197 36.36 -9.21 19.26
C LEU A 197 37.84 -9.11 19.64
N ASN A 198 38.65 -8.37 18.88
CA ASN A 198 40.08 -8.18 19.13
C ASN A 198 40.40 -7.42 20.42
N THR A 199 39.38 -6.83 21.06
CA THR A 199 39.52 -6.18 22.38
C THR A 199 39.25 -7.14 23.55
N ILE A 200 38.94 -8.41 23.27
CA ILE A 200 38.67 -9.43 24.29
C ILE A 200 39.97 -10.15 24.63
N GLU A 201 40.38 -10.07 25.89
CA GLU A 201 41.60 -10.73 26.35
C GLU A 201 41.52 -12.25 26.19
N GLY A 202 42.56 -12.83 25.62
CA GLY A 202 42.63 -14.27 25.34
C GLY A 202 41.99 -14.70 24.02
N LEU A 203 41.36 -13.79 23.27
CA LEU A 203 40.88 -14.08 21.93
C LEU A 203 41.97 -13.76 20.89
N ASP A 204 42.44 -14.80 20.20
CA ASP A 204 43.36 -14.67 19.07
C ASP A 204 42.59 -14.73 17.73
N GLN A 205 42.70 -13.67 16.92
CA GLN A 205 42.04 -13.59 15.62
C GLN A 205 42.48 -14.71 14.68
N GLU A 206 43.78 -14.99 14.58
CA GLU A 206 44.33 -15.96 13.63
C GLU A 206 43.88 -17.38 13.97
N VAL A 207 43.82 -17.68 15.27
CA VAL A 207 43.42 -19.00 15.77
C VAL A 207 41.90 -19.20 15.65
N HIS A 208 41.11 -18.18 15.97
CA HIS A 208 39.66 -18.32 16.11
C HIS A 208 38.86 -17.89 14.88
N HIS A 209 39.50 -17.34 13.84
CA HIS A 209 38.83 -16.80 12.65
C HIS A 209 37.80 -17.77 12.05
N ASN A 210 38.21 -19.00 11.78
CA ASN A 210 37.36 -19.98 11.10
C ASN A 210 36.11 -20.36 11.91
N GLU A 211 36.21 -20.40 13.24
CA GLU A 211 35.06 -20.71 14.09
C GLU A 211 34.04 -19.57 14.07
N VAL A 212 34.51 -18.31 14.11
CA VAL A 212 33.65 -17.13 13.99
C VAL A 212 32.99 -17.07 12.62
N VAL A 213 33.75 -17.29 11.53
CA VAL A 213 33.21 -17.29 10.16
C VAL A 213 32.16 -18.38 9.97
N ALA A 214 32.39 -19.58 10.49
CA ALA A 214 31.42 -20.67 10.41
C ALA A 214 30.10 -20.32 11.09
N LEU A 215 30.15 -19.70 12.27
CA LEU A 215 28.96 -19.23 12.97
C LEU A 215 28.21 -18.15 12.17
N ILE A 216 28.92 -17.14 11.67
CA ILE A 216 28.32 -16.04 10.91
C ILE A 216 27.66 -16.57 9.63
N LYS A 217 28.26 -17.57 8.97
CA LYS A 217 27.64 -18.24 7.83
C LYS A 217 26.28 -18.84 8.17
N SER A 218 26.17 -19.52 9.30
CA SER A 218 24.90 -20.11 9.74
C SER A 218 23.88 -19.04 10.16
N MET A 219 24.32 -17.94 10.79
CA MET A 219 23.44 -16.79 11.08
C MET A 219 22.88 -16.15 9.81
N HIS A 220 23.74 -15.97 8.81
CA HIS A 220 23.37 -15.41 7.51
C HIS A 220 22.36 -16.30 6.76
N GLN A 221 22.57 -17.62 6.77
CA GLN A 221 21.62 -18.59 6.23
C GLN A 221 20.28 -18.55 6.98
N MET A 222 20.31 -18.45 8.32
CA MET A 222 19.10 -18.33 9.13
C MET A 222 18.28 -17.08 8.79
N ILE A 223 18.93 -15.93 8.63
CA ILE A 223 18.27 -14.68 8.21
C ILE A 223 17.62 -14.84 6.83
N TYR A 224 18.32 -15.49 5.89
CA TYR A 224 17.80 -15.76 4.56
C TYR A 224 16.53 -16.62 4.59
N ASP A 225 16.55 -17.74 5.33
CA ASP A 225 15.43 -18.69 5.44
C ASP A 225 14.25 -18.13 6.23
N GLN A 226 14.49 -17.14 7.09
CA GLN A 226 13.45 -16.38 7.77
C GLN A 226 12.81 -15.29 6.90
N HIS A 227 13.26 -15.14 5.65
CA HIS A 227 12.73 -14.17 4.69
C HIS A 227 12.81 -12.73 5.17
N ASP A 228 13.95 -12.35 5.76
CA ASP A 228 14.22 -11.00 6.26
C ASP A 228 15.46 -10.34 5.65
N MET A 229 15.97 -10.86 4.53
CA MET A 229 17.11 -10.28 3.80
C MET A 229 16.61 -9.29 2.73
N PHE A 230 16.76 -7.99 2.97
CA PHE A 230 16.22 -6.90 2.14
C PHE A 230 16.97 -6.67 0.84
N PHE A 231 18.28 -6.89 0.87
CA PHE A 231 19.16 -6.70 -0.28
C PHE A 231 19.97 -7.97 -0.50
N ASP A 232 20.48 -8.14 -1.71
CA ASP A 232 21.52 -9.13 -1.96
C ASP A 232 22.70 -8.81 -1.05
N SER A 233 23.05 -9.74 -0.17
CA SER A 233 24.03 -9.51 0.88
C SER A 233 25.22 -10.44 0.70
N THR A 234 26.41 -9.85 0.66
CA THR A 234 27.68 -10.56 0.56
C THR A 234 28.50 -10.32 1.82
N VAL A 235 28.94 -11.39 2.49
CA VAL A 235 29.86 -11.29 3.62
C VAL A 235 31.30 -11.28 3.11
N LEU A 236 32.09 -10.30 3.54
CA LEU A 236 33.48 -10.09 3.16
C LEU A 236 34.42 -10.43 4.32
N ASP A 237 35.53 -11.10 4.04
CA ASP A 237 36.59 -11.35 5.02
C ASP A 237 37.38 -10.07 5.37
N LEU A 238 38.39 -10.21 6.24
CA LEU A 238 39.23 -9.11 6.69
C LEU A 238 40.14 -8.52 5.60
N ASP A 239 40.30 -9.22 4.47
CA ASP A 239 40.97 -8.75 3.25
C ASP A 239 39.96 -8.18 2.23
N ASN A 240 38.70 -7.99 2.60
CA ASN A 240 37.58 -7.60 1.74
C ASN A 240 37.25 -8.61 0.62
N LYS A 241 37.57 -9.90 0.80
CA LYS A 241 37.23 -10.95 -0.17
C LYS A 241 35.87 -11.58 0.17
N PRO A 242 34.98 -11.82 -0.81
CA PRO A 242 33.71 -12.50 -0.57
C PRO A 242 33.89 -13.91 0.00
N ILE A 243 33.17 -14.22 1.08
CA ILE A 243 33.14 -15.55 1.71
C ILE A 243 31.89 -16.31 1.25
N PHE A 244 30.71 -15.70 1.38
CA PHE A 244 29.42 -16.24 0.94
C PHE A 244 28.41 -15.11 0.73
N SER A 245 27.35 -15.41 -0.03
CA SER A 245 26.31 -14.45 -0.39
C SER A 245 24.95 -15.11 -0.51
N HIS A 246 23.90 -14.35 -0.24
CA HIS A 246 22.52 -14.73 -0.55
C HIS A 246 21.83 -13.59 -1.29
N PRO A 247 20.90 -13.91 -2.20
CA PRO A 247 20.03 -12.89 -2.77
C PRO A 247 19.03 -12.39 -1.72
N SER A 248 18.39 -11.26 -1.99
CA SER A 248 17.27 -10.80 -1.19
C SER A 248 16.19 -11.88 -1.04
N SER A 249 15.70 -12.07 0.17
CA SER A 249 14.65 -13.04 0.52
C SER A 249 13.44 -12.41 1.21
N HIS A 250 13.49 -11.09 1.42
CA HIS A 250 12.49 -10.36 2.20
C HIS A 250 11.08 -10.52 1.64
N THR A 251 10.17 -11.00 2.48
CA THR A 251 8.73 -10.98 2.17
C THR A 251 7.94 -10.54 3.41
N PRO A 252 7.15 -9.44 3.34
CA PRO A 252 6.39 -8.96 4.50
C PRO A 252 5.48 -10.02 5.13
N ALA A 253 4.85 -10.85 4.31
CA ALA A 253 3.92 -11.89 4.77
C ALA A 253 4.61 -13.00 5.60
N LYS A 254 5.84 -13.38 5.24
CA LYS A 254 6.58 -14.40 6.02
C LYS A 254 7.26 -13.78 7.23
N LYS A 255 7.81 -12.57 7.10
CA LYS A 255 8.31 -11.79 8.24
C LYS A 255 7.26 -11.64 9.34
N LEU A 256 6.01 -11.38 8.94
CA LEU A 256 4.87 -11.20 9.85
C LEU A 256 4.68 -12.38 10.82
N GLN A 257 5.03 -13.60 10.40
CA GLN A 257 4.92 -14.81 11.24
C GLN A 257 5.82 -14.76 12.47
N PHE A 258 6.96 -14.08 12.36
CA PHE A 258 7.87 -13.82 13.47
C PHE A 258 7.51 -12.53 14.18
N GLU A 259 7.36 -11.45 13.41
CA GLU A 259 7.14 -10.09 13.93
C GLU A 259 5.92 -10.02 14.85
N HIS A 260 4.83 -10.70 14.49
CA HIS A 260 3.58 -10.74 15.27
C HIS A 260 3.36 -12.08 15.97
N ALA A 261 4.42 -12.87 16.19
CA ALA A 261 4.31 -14.09 16.99
C ALA A 261 3.81 -13.77 18.41
N GLY A 262 3.21 -14.76 19.07
CA GLY A 262 2.82 -14.67 20.48
C GLY A 262 3.96 -14.16 21.37
N ASN A 263 5.12 -14.79 21.20
CA ASN A 263 6.41 -14.31 21.68
C ASN A 263 7.42 -14.32 20.53
N VAL A 264 7.86 -13.13 20.11
CA VAL A 264 8.77 -12.96 18.95
C VAL A 264 10.13 -13.60 19.21
N PHE A 265 10.67 -13.45 20.42
CA PHE A 265 11.95 -14.04 20.79
C PHE A 265 11.92 -15.57 20.75
N ILE A 266 10.87 -16.19 21.31
CA ILE A 266 10.71 -17.66 21.26
C ILE A 266 10.59 -18.14 19.81
N ALA A 267 9.80 -17.47 18.97
CA ALA A 267 9.65 -17.84 17.57
C ALA A 267 10.99 -17.85 16.83
N ILE A 268 11.86 -16.88 17.11
CA ILE A 268 13.21 -16.81 16.54
C ILE A 268 14.12 -17.92 17.10
N VAL A 269 14.08 -18.18 18.41
CA VAL A 269 14.89 -19.24 19.04
C VAL A 269 14.50 -20.63 18.53
N GLN A 270 13.23 -20.89 18.25
CA GLN A 270 12.77 -22.20 17.77
C GLN A 270 13.35 -22.58 16.40
N ASP A 271 13.66 -21.60 15.56
CA ASP A 271 14.30 -21.85 14.26
C ASP A 271 15.75 -22.30 14.36
N VAL A 272 16.41 -22.07 15.50
CA VAL A 272 17.83 -22.40 15.72
C VAL A 272 18.12 -23.89 15.51
N ILE A 273 17.14 -24.78 15.74
CA ILE A 273 17.29 -26.24 15.58
C ILE A 273 17.73 -26.63 14.16
N LYS A 274 17.49 -25.78 13.16
CA LYS A 274 17.88 -26.00 11.76
C LYS A 274 19.37 -25.71 11.49
N TYR A 275 20.06 -25.03 12.40
CA TYR A 275 21.42 -24.49 12.19
C TYR A 275 22.37 -25.03 13.26
N PRO A 276 23.12 -26.12 12.98
CA PRO A 276 23.91 -26.82 13.99
C PRO A 276 24.91 -25.93 14.74
N GLU A 277 25.56 -24.99 14.07
CA GLU A 277 26.54 -24.08 14.66
C GLU A 277 25.89 -23.13 15.69
N ILE A 278 24.67 -22.66 15.41
CA ILE A 278 23.90 -21.82 16.32
C ILE A 278 23.32 -22.68 17.44
N GLN A 279 22.75 -23.84 17.10
CA GLN A 279 22.13 -24.77 18.04
C GLN A 279 23.09 -25.26 19.12
N ALA A 280 24.35 -25.49 18.77
CA ALA A 280 25.41 -25.88 19.71
C ALA A 280 25.71 -24.79 20.76
N LEU A 281 25.37 -23.54 20.46
CA LEU A 281 25.65 -22.36 21.29
C LEU A 281 24.40 -21.78 21.97
N VAL A 282 23.20 -22.32 21.74
CA VAL A 282 21.99 -21.90 22.47
C VAL A 282 21.75 -22.87 23.63
N PRO A 283 21.64 -22.38 24.89
CA PRO A 283 21.35 -23.23 26.05
C PRO A 283 20.02 -24.00 25.91
N ASP A 284 19.95 -25.18 26.51
CA ASP A 284 18.78 -26.08 26.43
C ASP A 284 17.52 -25.43 27.02
N GLU A 285 17.68 -24.59 28.04
CA GLU A 285 16.60 -23.83 28.67
C GLU A 285 15.85 -22.97 27.65
N PHE A 286 16.56 -22.36 26.71
CA PHE A 286 15.97 -21.53 25.64
C PHE A 286 15.41 -22.39 24.50
N LYS A 287 16.10 -23.46 24.10
CA LYS A 287 15.64 -24.37 23.02
C LYS A 287 14.35 -25.09 23.37
N ASN A 288 14.13 -25.37 24.66
CA ASN A 288 12.95 -26.07 25.14
C ASN A 288 11.76 -25.15 25.41
N LEU A 289 11.90 -23.83 25.21
CA LEU A 289 10.79 -22.90 25.33
C LEU A 289 9.75 -23.19 24.24
N LYS A 290 8.53 -23.45 24.69
CA LYS A 290 7.37 -23.55 23.81
C LYS A 290 6.71 -22.19 23.75
N ASN A 291 6.28 -21.82 22.56
CA ASN A 291 5.36 -20.72 22.41
C ASN A 291 4.03 -21.21 23.01
N THR A 292 3.78 -20.90 24.29
CA THR A 292 2.58 -21.38 25.01
C THR A 292 1.28 -20.81 24.43
N GLU A 293 1.40 -19.91 23.45
CA GLU A 293 0.31 -19.48 22.59
C GLU A 293 0.22 -20.30 21.27
N ASP A 294 0.68 -21.55 21.19
CA ASP A 294 0.30 -22.43 20.04
C ASP A 294 -1.22 -22.75 19.98
N THR A 295 -2.01 -22.15 20.88
CA THR A 295 -3.45 -21.92 20.71
C THR A 295 -3.80 -20.43 20.70
N ILE A 296 -3.03 -19.56 20.04
CA ILE A 296 -3.61 -18.32 19.48
C ILE A 296 -4.70 -18.84 18.55
N PRO A 297 -5.99 -18.57 18.83
CA PRO A 297 -7.04 -18.85 17.85
C PRO A 297 -6.55 -18.25 16.55
N ALA A 298 -6.39 -19.05 15.49
CA ALA A 298 -5.87 -18.62 14.20
C ALA A 298 -6.32 -17.19 13.96
N ALA A 299 -5.36 -16.25 13.85
CA ALA A 299 -5.63 -14.82 13.92
C ALA A 299 -6.92 -14.51 13.16
N PRO A 300 -7.89 -13.81 13.79
CA PRO A 300 -9.21 -13.66 13.21
C PRO A 300 -9.07 -13.22 11.77
N PHE A 301 -9.75 -13.92 10.86
CA PHE A 301 -9.67 -13.62 9.43
C PHE A 301 -10.31 -12.26 9.17
N ASP A 302 -9.49 -11.21 9.22
CA ASP A 302 -9.90 -9.82 9.10
C ASP A 302 -9.26 -9.10 7.91
N PRO A 303 -9.32 -9.67 6.68
CA PRO A 303 -8.74 -9.02 5.50
C PRO A 303 -9.46 -7.71 5.18
N PHE A 304 -8.83 -6.91 4.32
CA PHE A 304 -9.46 -5.70 3.81
C PHE A 304 -10.56 -6.04 2.81
N ILE A 305 -11.70 -5.36 2.93
CA ILE A 305 -12.86 -5.58 2.07
C ILE A 305 -13.34 -4.30 1.39
N HIS A 306 -13.62 -4.37 0.10
CA HIS A 306 -14.21 -3.29 -0.68
C HIS A 306 -15.58 -3.74 -1.22
N GLY A 307 -16.64 -3.16 -0.68
CA GLY A 307 -18.01 -3.38 -1.15
C GLY A 307 -18.28 -2.68 -2.47
N THR A 308 -18.81 -3.41 -3.45
CA THR A 308 -19.20 -2.85 -4.75
C THR A 308 -20.27 -3.71 -5.42
N THR A 309 -20.44 -3.57 -6.73
CA THR A 309 -21.32 -4.44 -7.52
C THR A 309 -20.60 -4.98 -8.76
N SER A 310 -21.18 -6.00 -9.39
CA SER A 310 -20.69 -6.59 -10.64
C SER A 310 -20.55 -5.58 -11.79
N ALA A 311 -21.21 -4.41 -11.71
CA ALA A 311 -21.00 -3.30 -12.63
C ALA A 311 -19.54 -2.79 -12.64
N THR A 312 -18.80 -2.93 -11.53
CA THR A 312 -17.39 -2.57 -11.47
C THR A 312 -16.54 -3.50 -12.35
N LEU A 313 -16.89 -4.79 -12.44
CA LEU A 313 -16.20 -5.76 -13.29
C LEU A 313 -16.26 -5.38 -14.77
N ALA A 314 -17.42 -4.86 -15.21
CA ALA A 314 -17.61 -4.36 -16.57
C ALA A 314 -16.57 -3.29 -16.95
N LEU A 315 -16.08 -2.53 -15.97
CA LEU A 315 -15.24 -1.36 -16.20
C LEU A 315 -13.76 -1.67 -15.98
N ILE A 316 -13.44 -2.48 -14.97
CA ILE A 316 -12.04 -2.83 -14.70
C ILE A 316 -11.42 -3.72 -15.79
N SER A 317 -12.24 -4.37 -16.64
CA SER A 317 -11.72 -5.03 -17.84
C SER A 317 -11.04 -4.07 -18.82
N LYS A 318 -11.35 -2.76 -18.76
CA LYS A 318 -10.62 -1.71 -19.52
C LYS A 318 -9.31 -1.30 -18.86
N THR A 319 -9.16 -1.53 -17.56
CA THR A 319 -8.00 -1.12 -16.75
C THR A 319 -7.10 -2.31 -16.42
N ASN A 320 -7.02 -3.31 -17.30
CA ASN A 320 -6.25 -4.54 -17.08
C ASN A 320 -6.59 -5.25 -15.74
N PHE A 321 -7.87 -5.21 -15.35
CA PHE A 321 -8.41 -5.75 -14.11
C PHE A 321 -7.85 -5.10 -12.83
N GLN A 322 -7.49 -3.81 -12.91
CA GLN A 322 -7.07 -3.03 -11.75
C GLN A 322 -8.22 -2.19 -11.17
N LEU A 323 -8.41 -2.26 -9.86
CA LEU A 323 -9.19 -1.32 -9.07
C LEU A 323 -8.28 -0.16 -8.64
N MET A 324 -8.52 1.03 -9.16
CA MET A 324 -7.63 2.18 -8.98
C MET A 324 -8.40 3.47 -8.65
N PRO A 325 -7.72 4.54 -8.19
CA PRO A 325 -8.34 5.84 -8.00
C PRO A 325 -9.06 6.31 -9.28
N VAL A 326 -10.28 6.85 -9.11
CA VAL A 326 -11.19 7.09 -10.26
C VAL A 326 -10.66 8.16 -11.19
N LEU A 327 -9.99 9.20 -10.69
CA LEU A 327 -9.44 10.24 -11.56
C LEU A 327 -8.34 9.68 -12.46
N LYS A 328 -7.49 8.81 -11.92
CA LYS A 328 -6.46 8.09 -12.69
C LYS A 328 -7.08 7.16 -13.73
N MET A 329 -8.13 6.43 -13.34
CA MET A 329 -8.93 5.60 -14.25
C MET A 329 -9.50 6.41 -15.43
N ILE A 330 -9.99 7.63 -15.17
CA ILE A 330 -10.52 8.54 -16.19
C ILE A 330 -9.40 9.06 -17.10
N ASP A 331 -8.28 9.51 -16.53
CA ASP A 331 -7.18 10.03 -17.33
C ASP A 331 -6.57 8.92 -18.19
N ASP A 332 -6.19 7.79 -17.61
CA ASP A 332 -5.46 6.73 -18.31
C ASP A 332 -6.35 5.97 -19.29
N PHE A 333 -7.61 5.67 -18.91
CA PHE A 333 -8.48 4.74 -19.64
C PHE A 333 -9.82 5.32 -20.10
N GLN A 334 -10.08 6.61 -19.87
CA GLN A 334 -11.33 7.31 -20.26
C GLN A 334 -12.60 6.58 -19.80
N THR A 335 -12.55 5.97 -18.62
CA THR A 335 -13.68 5.26 -18.03
C THR A 335 -13.89 5.66 -16.58
N ALA A 336 -15.13 5.63 -16.13
CA ALA A 336 -15.51 5.95 -14.76
C ALA A 336 -16.39 4.85 -14.18
N PRO A 337 -16.32 4.57 -12.86
CA PRO A 337 -17.16 3.58 -12.19
C PRO A 337 -18.62 3.94 -12.39
N MET A 338 -19.52 2.98 -12.63
CA MET A 338 -20.97 3.24 -12.74
C MET A 338 -21.69 3.24 -11.39
N VAL A 339 -20.97 2.89 -10.32
CA VAL A 339 -21.49 2.68 -8.97
C VAL A 339 -20.60 3.37 -7.93
N GLY A 340 -20.96 3.27 -6.65
CA GLY A 340 -20.17 3.78 -5.53
C GLY A 340 -20.56 5.17 -5.02
N GLU A 341 -20.15 5.46 -3.77
CA GLU A 341 -20.39 6.73 -3.10
C GLU A 341 -19.32 7.77 -3.47
N LEU A 342 -19.69 8.74 -4.31
CA LEU A 342 -18.71 9.73 -4.82
C LEU A 342 -18.53 10.93 -3.89
N THR A 343 -19.60 11.45 -3.30
CA THR A 343 -19.56 12.71 -2.53
C THR A 343 -18.80 12.55 -1.20
N LYS A 344 -19.14 11.54 -0.41
CA LYS A 344 -18.39 11.20 0.81
C LYS A 344 -17.03 10.56 0.51
N GLY A 345 -16.84 10.05 -0.70
CA GLY A 345 -15.53 9.57 -1.18
C GLY A 345 -14.50 10.69 -1.40
N GLY A 346 -14.83 11.96 -1.16
CA GLY A 346 -13.92 13.09 -1.28
C GLY A 346 -13.95 13.79 -2.63
N TYR A 347 -14.59 13.21 -3.67
CA TYR A 347 -14.63 13.80 -5.02
C TYR A 347 -15.38 15.13 -5.11
N SER A 348 -16.11 15.53 -4.06
CA SER A 348 -16.72 16.86 -3.97
C SER A 348 -15.71 17.99 -3.75
N VAL A 349 -14.44 17.66 -3.55
CA VAL A 349 -13.31 18.58 -3.42
C VAL A 349 -12.29 18.26 -4.54
N LEU A 350 -11.67 19.31 -5.11
CA LEU A 350 -10.74 19.18 -6.23
C LEU A 350 -9.39 18.57 -5.81
N GLY A 351 -8.86 18.99 -4.67
CA GLY A 351 -7.52 18.63 -4.18
C GLY A 351 -6.45 19.63 -4.56
N PHE A 352 -5.19 19.25 -4.30
CA PHE A 352 -4.01 20.09 -4.54
C PHE A 352 -2.95 19.40 -5.41
N LYS A 353 -3.08 18.10 -5.67
CA LYS A 353 -2.11 17.30 -6.42
C LYS A 353 -2.60 17.08 -7.85
N SER A 354 -1.73 16.64 -8.75
CA SER A 354 -2.15 16.19 -10.08
C SER A 354 -2.99 14.90 -9.98
N VAL A 355 -3.78 14.59 -11.01
CA VAL A 355 -4.60 13.36 -11.08
C VAL A 355 -3.79 12.08 -10.86
N GLN A 356 -2.50 12.08 -11.24
CA GLN A 356 -1.63 10.91 -11.11
C GLN A 356 -1.08 10.71 -9.69
N GLU A 357 -1.06 11.75 -8.87
CA GLU A 357 -0.52 11.76 -7.50
C GLU A 357 -1.62 11.94 -6.44
N GLU A 358 -2.86 12.17 -6.87
CA GLU A 358 -3.97 12.52 -6.00
C GLU A 358 -4.40 11.33 -5.12
N ASP A 359 -4.54 11.60 -3.83
CA ASP A 359 -5.07 10.64 -2.84
C ASP A 359 -6.57 10.85 -2.58
N ILE A 360 -7.12 12.00 -2.98
CA ILE A 360 -8.57 12.21 -2.98
C ILE A 360 -9.26 11.18 -3.86
N GLY A 361 -10.18 10.45 -3.23
CA GLY A 361 -10.91 9.40 -3.91
C GLY A 361 -10.16 8.08 -4.04
N ALA A 362 -9.02 7.91 -3.35
CA ALA A 362 -8.37 6.62 -3.18
C ALA A 362 -9.39 5.53 -2.81
N THR A 363 -9.18 4.32 -3.32
CA THR A 363 -10.13 3.21 -3.15
C THR A 363 -10.35 2.94 -1.65
N SER A 364 -11.59 3.03 -1.18
CA SER A 364 -11.92 2.78 0.23
C SER A 364 -12.00 1.29 0.52
N TYR A 365 -11.39 0.88 1.62
CA TYR A 365 -11.44 -0.46 2.17
C TYR A 365 -11.91 -0.42 3.62
N GLY A 366 -12.55 -1.50 4.00
CA GLY A 366 -12.98 -1.82 5.33
C GLY A 366 -12.31 -3.08 5.82
N ASN A 367 -12.77 -3.60 6.95
CA ASN A 367 -12.33 -4.90 7.48
C ASN A 367 -13.54 -5.82 7.64
N VAL A 368 -13.32 -7.13 7.67
CA VAL A 368 -14.42 -8.09 7.82
C VAL A 368 -15.10 -7.93 9.19
N LEU A 369 -14.31 -7.78 10.25
CA LEU A 369 -14.74 -7.76 11.65
C LEU A 369 -14.81 -6.35 12.24
N THR A 370 -13.84 -5.51 11.93
CA THR A 370 -13.59 -4.25 12.65
C THR A 370 -14.04 -3.01 11.86
N GLY A 371 -14.15 -1.88 12.56
CA GLY A 371 -14.33 -0.57 11.95
C GLY A 371 -15.75 -0.18 11.51
N ASN A 372 -15.84 1.03 10.95
CA ASN A 372 -17.10 1.63 10.52
C ASN A 372 -17.56 1.18 9.13
N TYR A 373 -16.72 0.48 8.38
CA TYR A 373 -17.02 -0.09 7.07
C TYR A 373 -16.74 -1.59 7.14
N ASN A 374 -17.68 -2.37 7.68
CA ASN A 374 -17.50 -3.80 7.90
C ASN A 374 -18.44 -4.66 7.05
N LEU A 375 -18.29 -5.99 7.10
CA LEU A 375 -19.05 -6.92 6.25
C LEU A 375 -20.57 -6.69 6.33
N LYS A 376 -21.10 -6.47 7.55
CA LYS A 376 -22.54 -6.23 7.77
C LYS A 376 -23.01 -4.93 7.12
N LYS A 377 -22.25 -3.85 7.27
CA LYS A 377 -22.60 -2.55 6.66
C LYS A 377 -22.46 -2.60 5.14
N ILE A 378 -21.40 -3.24 4.62
CA ILE A 378 -21.18 -3.42 3.18
C ILE A 378 -22.31 -4.21 2.54
N THR A 379 -22.62 -5.38 3.08
CA THR A 379 -23.70 -6.22 2.54
C THR A 379 -25.03 -5.46 2.54
N ALA A 380 -25.40 -4.81 3.66
CA ALA A 380 -26.63 -4.01 3.75
C ALA A 380 -26.70 -2.86 2.71
N ASN A 381 -25.58 -2.20 2.44
CA ASN A 381 -25.54 -1.06 1.51
C ASN A 381 -25.60 -1.51 0.04
N TYR A 382 -24.87 -2.56 -0.33
CA TYR A 382 -24.72 -2.93 -1.74
C TYR A 382 -25.78 -3.91 -2.24
N THR A 383 -26.48 -4.64 -1.37
CA THR A 383 -27.63 -5.48 -1.78
C THR A 383 -28.83 -4.65 -2.21
N LEU A 384 -28.91 -3.38 -1.83
CA LEU A 384 -30.01 -2.46 -2.18
C LEU A 384 -29.68 -1.56 -3.38
N PHE A 385 -28.52 -1.77 -4.01
CA PHE A 385 -28.06 -0.90 -5.08
C PHE A 385 -28.96 -1.00 -6.33
N LYS A 386 -29.29 0.16 -6.91
CA LYS A 386 -30.02 0.25 -8.17
C LYS A 386 -29.09 0.68 -9.30
N PRO A 387 -29.06 -0.03 -10.45
CA PRO A 387 -28.30 0.39 -11.62
C PRO A 387 -28.53 1.86 -11.97
N LEU A 388 -27.46 2.57 -12.30
CA LEU A 388 -27.55 3.95 -12.76
C LEU A 388 -28.29 3.99 -14.11
N ALA A 389 -29.39 4.74 -14.19
CA ALA A 389 -30.10 4.96 -15.44
C ALA A 389 -29.39 6.02 -16.30
N SER A 390 -29.47 5.89 -17.62
CA SER A 390 -28.80 6.82 -18.57
C SER A 390 -29.27 8.27 -18.38
N SER A 391 -30.56 8.48 -18.17
CA SER A 391 -31.14 9.79 -17.86
C SER A 391 -30.60 10.39 -16.54
N THR A 392 -30.36 9.55 -15.53
CA THR A 392 -29.80 9.98 -14.25
C THR A 392 -28.33 10.37 -14.39
N ALA A 393 -27.55 9.60 -15.17
CA ALA A 393 -26.15 9.95 -15.47
C ALA A 393 -26.06 11.32 -16.16
N LEU A 394 -26.90 11.56 -17.16
CA LEU A 394 -26.96 12.86 -17.86
C LEU A 394 -27.39 13.99 -16.92
N GLN A 395 -28.42 13.78 -16.10
CA GLN A 395 -28.88 14.79 -15.15
C GLN A 395 -27.81 15.16 -14.12
N ASN A 396 -27.07 14.19 -13.59
CA ASN A 396 -25.97 14.44 -12.65
C ASN A 396 -24.87 15.31 -13.28
N PHE A 397 -24.53 15.05 -14.54
CA PHE A 397 -23.59 15.88 -15.29
C PHE A 397 -24.12 17.30 -15.52
N LYS A 398 -25.36 17.45 -16.00
CA LYS A 398 -25.97 18.78 -16.22
C LYS A 398 -26.10 19.59 -14.93
N ASN A 399 -26.44 18.95 -13.82
CA ASN A 399 -26.45 19.58 -12.49
C ASN A 399 -25.05 20.07 -12.09
N SER A 400 -24.00 19.27 -12.37
CA SER A 400 -22.63 19.65 -12.02
C SER A 400 -22.13 20.85 -12.81
N ILE A 401 -22.52 20.98 -14.09
CA ILE A 401 -22.25 22.19 -14.88
C ILE A 401 -22.95 23.40 -14.25
N LYS A 402 -24.25 23.27 -13.94
CA LYS A 402 -25.07 24.38 -13.42
C LYS A 402 -24.47 25.05 -12.18
N TYR A 403 -23.87 24.27 -11.28
CA TYR A 403 -23.30 24.77 -10.02
C TYR A 403 -21.77 24.94 -10.05
N GLY A 404 -21.12 24.60 -11.17
CA GLY A 404 -19.65 24.60 -11.27
C GLY A 404 -19.06 25.99 -11.00
N LEU A 405 -19.45 27.00 -11.78
CA LEU A 405 -18.90 28.35 -11.65
C LEU A 405 -19.18 28.98 -10.27
N ALA A 406 -20.41 28.85 -9.76
CA ALA A 406 -20.80 29.39 -8.46
C ALA A 406 -20.02 28.77 -7.27
N SER A 407 -19.41 27.61 -7.46
CA SER A 407 -18.60 26.91 -6.46
C SER A 407 -17.10 26.90 -6.80
N GLY A 408 -16.66 27.74 -7.76
CA GLY A 408 -15.26 27.82 -8.19
C GLY A 408 -14.72 26.51 -8.77
N PHE A 409 -15.62 25.68 -9.30
CA PHE A 409 -15.36 24.31 -9.73
C PHE A 409 -14.67 23.46 -8.65
N SER A 410 -14.97 23.69 -7.36
CA SER A 410 -14.48 22.83 -6.28
C SER A 410 -14.90 21.36 -6.42
N ASN A 411 -16.02 21.10 -7.09
CA ASN A 411 -16.52 19.76 -7.40
C ASN A 411 -16.09 19.24 -8.79
N PHE A 412 -15.04 19.78 -9.41
CA PHE A 412 -14.70 19.45 -10.80
C PHE A 412 -14.38 17.96 -11.00
N ASN A 413 -13.85 17.30 -9.97
CA ASN A 413 -13.67 15.84 -9.95
C ASN A 413 -15.00 15.09 -10.20
N LEU A 414 -16.10 15.51 -9.56
CA LEU A 414 -17.44 14.95 -9.84
C LEU A 414 -17.91 15.23 -11.27
N LEU A 415 -17.66 16.44 -11.79
CA LEU A 415 -18.01 16.78 -13.16
C LEU A 415 -17.30 15.84 -14.16
N LEU A 416 -16.00 15.58 -14.00
CA LEU A 416 -15.24 14.63 -14.82
C LEU A 416 -15.86 13.22 -14.77
N ILE A 417 -16.19 12.75 -13.57
CA ILE A 417 -16.83 11.44 -13.36
C ILE A 417 -18.18 11.37 -14.05
N TYR A 418 -19.05 12.36 -13.85
CA TYR A 418 -20.38 12.36 -14.44
C TYR A 418 -20.36 12.56 -15.96
N PHE A 419 -19.44 13.36 -16.49
CA PHE A 419 -19.24 13.51 -17.93
C PHE A 419 -18.86 12.16 -18.55
N THR A 420 -17.88 11.47 -17.96
CA THR A 420 -17.41 10.16 -18.43
C THR A 420 -18.52 9.11 -18.36
N ARG A 421 -19.28 9.05 -17.26
CA ARG A 421 -20.46 8.19 -17.13
C ARG A 421 -21.50 8.47 -18.23
N ALA A 422 -21.83 9.74 -18.46
CA ALA A 422 -22.80 10.11 -19.49
C ALA A 422 -22.32 9.66 -20.88
N ARG A 423 -21.04 9.87 -21.21
CA ARG A 423 -20.40 9.39 -22.45
C ARG A 423 -20.46 7.87 -22.61
N GLN A 424 -20.28 7.11 -21.54
CA GLN A 424 -20.37 5.64 -21.55
C GLN A 424 -21.81 5.12 -21.74
N MET A 425 -22.83 5.94 -21.50
CA MET A 425 -24.26 5.55 -21.57
C MET A 425 -25.02 6.10 -22.77
N HIS A 426 -24.40 6.95 -23.59
CA HIS A 426 -24.99 7.59 -24.76
C HIS A 426 -24.20 7.24 -26.03
N GLN A 427 -24.84 7.36 -27.19
CA GLN A 427 -24.26 6.93 -28.45
C GLN A 427 -23.36 7.98 -29.10
N SER A 428 -23.41 9.24 -28.65
CA SER A 428 -22.60 10.33 -29.20
C SER A 428 -22.40 11.45 -28.19
N LEU A 429 -21.39 12.29 -28.44
CA LEU A 429 -21.10 13.48 -27.61
C LEU A 429 -22.28 14.46 -27.60
N ASP A 430 -22.92 14.68 -28.75
CA ASP A 430 -24.01 15.66 -28.89
C ASP A 430 -25.26 15.31 -28.08
N GLN A 431 -25.45 14.03 -27.73
CA GLN A 431 -26.50 13.60 -26.80
C GLN A 431 -26.18 13.97 -25.34
N VAL A 432 -24.91 14.19 -25.01
CA VAL A 432 -24.42 14.53 -23.66
C VAL A 432 -24.28 16.05 -23.50
N ILE A 433 -23.61 16.70 -24.45
CA ILE A 433 -23.33 18.14 -24.41
C ILE A 433 -23.13 18.68 -25.83
N THR A 434 -23.73 19.83 -26.12
CA THR A 434 -23.57 20.50 -27.41
C THR A 434 -22.24 21.25 -27.48
N LYS A 435 -21.76 21.53 -28.70
CA LYS A 435 -20.53 22.32 -28.92
C LYS A 435 -20.57 23.69 -28.22
N ALA A 436 -21.70 24.40 -28.30
CA ALA A 436 -21.86 25.71 -27.65
C ALA A 436 -21.78 25.63 -26.11
N GLU A 437 -22.33 24.57 -25.51
CA GLU A 437 -22.20 24.31 -24.07
C GLU A 437 -20.76 23.96 -23.68
N ILE A 438 -20.04 23.18 -24.49
CA ILE A 438 -18.60 22.89 -24.28
C ILE A 438 -17.79 24.17 -24.30
N ASP A 439 -18.00 25.02 -25.31
CA ASP A 439 -17.24 26.27 -25.46
C ASP A 439 -17.52 27.22 -24.30
N THR A 440 -18.78 27.31 -23.85
CA THR A 440 -19.16 28.09 -22.65
C THR A 440 -18.48 27.54 -21.38
N LEU A 441 -18.50 26.23 -21.17
CA LEU A 441 -17.88 25.60 -20.01
C LEU A 441 -16.36 25.80 -20.02
N ASN A 442 -15.70 25.64 -21.17
CA ASN A 442 -14.27 25.89 -21.30
C ASN A 442 -13.90 27.34 -21.00
N GLN A 443 -14.68 28.31 -21.48
CA GLN A 443 -14.48 29.72 -21.14
C GLN A 443 -14.62 29.97 -19.63
N GLN A 444 -15.61 29.36 -18.97
CA GLN A 444 -15.80 29.47 -17.52
C GLN A 444 -14.66 28.82 -16.73
N LEU A 445 -14.17 27.65 -17.17
CA LEU A 445 -13.03 26.96 -16.56
C LEU A 445 -11.76 27.80 -16.66
N GLN A 446 -11.46 28.35 -17.84
CA GLN A 446 -10.31 29.23 -18.03
C GLN A 446 -10.44 30.53 -17.24
N GLY A 447 -11.63 31.14 -17.23
CA GLY A 447 -11.91 32.31 -16.38
C GLY A 447 -11.71 32.02 -14.89
N THR A 448 -12.02 30.81 -14.43
CA THR A 448 -11.80 30.37 -13.04
C THR A 448 -10.31 30.16 -12.74
N VAL A 449 -9.53 29.62 -13.68
CA VAL A 449 -8.06 29.54 -13.56
C VAL A 449 -7.47 30.95 -13.40
N GLN A 450 -7.88 31.88 -14.25
CA GLN A 450 -7.46 33.28 -14.18
C GLN A 450 -7.89 33.96 -12.88
N PHE A 451 -9.04 33.60 -12.32
CA PHE A 451 -9.46 34.03 -10.99
C PHE A 451 -8.48 33.60 -9.88
N TYR A 452 -7.99 32.36 -9.89
CA TYR A 452 -7.02 31.91 -8.88
C TYR A 452 -5.63 32.56 -9.04
N TYR A 453 -5.24 32.96 -10.26
CA TYR A 453 -4.08 33.84 -10.45
C TYR A 453 -4.34 35.26 -9.94
N PHE A 454 -5.56 35.78 -10.12
CA PHE A 454 -5.97 37.07 -9.56
C PHE A 454 -5.86 37.11 -8.03
N ILE A 455 -6.25 36.04 -7.33
CA ILE A 455 -6.10 35.94 -5.87
C ILE A 455 -4.64 36.14 -5.42
N GLN A 456 -3.67 35.67 -6.19
CA GLN A 456 -2.24 35.78 -5.87
C GLN A 456 -1.71 37.22 -5.97
N LEU A 457 -2.43 38.10 -6.69
CA LEU A 457 -2.11 39.52 -6.83
C LEU A 457 -2.61 40.37 -5.64
N LEU A 458 -3.65 39.91 -4.94
CA LEU A 458 -4.21 40.61 -3.77
C LEU A 458 -3.23 40.57 -2.60
N GLY A 459 -3.08 41.70 -1.90
CA GLY A 459 -2.14 41.85 -0.77
C GLY A 459 -0.66 41.90 -1.19
N THR A 460 -0.31 41.37 -2.35
CA THR A 460 1.03 41.50 -2.94
C THR A 460 1.15 42.82 -3.71
N TYR A 461 0.32 43.00 -4.74
CA TYR A 461 0.36 44.15 -5.66
C TYR A 461 -0.88 45.02 -5.59
N ILE A 462 -2.04 44.43 -5.27
CA ILE A 462 -3.32 45.12 -5.20
C ILE A 462 -3.75 45.29 -3.74
N HIS A 463 -4.00 46.53 -3.35
CA HIS A 463 -4.28 46.92 -1.97
C HIS A 463 -5.54 47.81 -1.87
N PRO A 464 -6.25 47.84 -0.73
CA PRO A 464 -7.32 48.79 -0.48
C PRO A 464 -6.83 50.24 -0.57
N ASP A 465 -7.60 51.09 -1.24
CA ASP A 465 -7.39 52.53 -1.30
C ASP A 465 -8.24 53.23 -0.25
N PHE A 466 -7.69 53.35 0.96
CA PHE A 466 -8.39 54.00 2.07
C PHE A 466 -8.57 55.51 1.87
N GLU A 467 -7.77 56.15 1.02
CA GLU A 467 -7.96 57.57 0.70
C GLU A 467 -9.16 57.74 -0.24
N ALA A 468 -9.29 56.88 -1.26
CA ALA A 468 -10.48 56.85 -2.11
C ALA A 468 -11.77 56.56 -1.31
N ILE A 469 -11.70 55.69 -0.29
CA ILE A 469 -12.84 55.44 0.62
C ILE A 469 -13.21 56.72 1.39
N LYS A 470 -12.23 57.42 1.98
CA LYS A 470 -12.47 58.67 2.71
C LYS A 470 -13.05 59.75 1.81
N GLU A 471 -12.52 59.89 0.60
CA GLU A 471 -12.98 60.86 -0.38
C GLU A 471 -14.42 60.58 -0.81
N ALA A 472 -14.78 59.32 -1.06
CA ALA A 472 -16.14 58.94 -1.43
C ALA A 472 -17.17 59.28 -0.33
N LEU A 473 -16.81 59.04 0.93
CA LEU A 473 -17.64 59.38 2.09
C LEU A 473 -17.76 60.89 2.30
N ALA A 474 -16.74 61.67 1.95
CA ALA A 474 -16.79 63.14 2.01
C ALA A 474 -17.68 63.73 0.91
N GLN A 475 -17.78 63.08 -0.25
CA GLN A 475 -18.58 63.53 -1.39
C GLN A 475 -20.07 63.16 -1.30
N SER A 476 -20.46 62.25 -0.40
CA SER A 476 -21.85 61.81 -0.26
C SER A 476 -22.24 61.58 1.19
N SER A 477 -23.15 62.39 1.72
CA SER A 477 -23.64 62.27 3.09
C SER A 477 -24.57 61.07 3.33
N SER A 478 -25.11 60.46 2.27
CA SER A 478 -25.97 59.28 2.36
C SER A 478 -25.19 57.95 2.28
N LEU A 479 -23.92 58.01 1.85
CA LEU A 479 -23.06 56.84 1.73
C LEU A 479 -22.34 56.57 3.05
N THR A 480 -22.41 55.33 3.52
CA THR A 480 -21.69 54.89 4.73
C THR A 480 -20.51 53.99 4.37
N LYS A 481 -19.53 53.85 5.29
CA LYS A 481 -18.45 52.86 5.11
C LYS A 481 -19.02 51.44 4.92
N ARG A 482 -20.11 51.14 5.62
CA ARG A 482 -20.86 49.88 5.53
C ARG A 482 -21.39 49.65 4.12
N ASP A 483 -21.89 50.69 3.45
CA ASP A 483 -22.39 50.57 2.07
C ASP A 483 -21.27 50.21 1.09
N ILE A 484 -20.06 50.74 1.26
CA ILE A 484 -18.91 50.39 0.41
C ILE A 484 -18.49 48.94 0.63
N THR A 485 -18.45 48.48 1.89
CA THR A 485 -18.11 47.08 2.21
C THR A 485 -19.20 46.11 1.77
N ASP A 486 -20.48 46.46 1.95
CA ASP A 486 -21.62 45.67 1.48
C ASP A 486 -21.68 45.66 -0.08
N ALA A 487 -21.24 46.74 -0.74
CA ALA A 487 -21.05 46.76 -2.18
C ALA A 487 -19.97 45.77 -2.62
N ALA A 488 -18.84 45.70 -1.92
CA ALA A 488 -17.80 44.73 -2.23
C ALA A 488 -18.33 43.30 -2.05
N PHE A 489 -19.05 43.06 -0.96
CA PHE A 489 -19.69 41.78 -0.70
C PHE A 489 -20.68 41.38 -1.83
N SER A 490 -21.47 42.34 -2.32
CA SER A 490 -22.52 42.09 -3.32
C SER A 490 -21.99 41.97 -4.75
N LEU A 491 -20.96 42.77 -5.10
CA LEU A 491 -20.54 43.03 -6.49
C LEU A 491 -19.19 42.42 -6.87
N LEU A 492 -18.46 41.87 -5.90
CA LEU A 492 -17.16 41.23 -6.10
C LEU A 492 -17.21 39.75 -5.63
N ASN A 493 -18.33 39.08 -5.90
CA ASN A 493 -18.41 37.63 -5.76
C ASN A 493 -17.68 36.92 -6.91
N MET A 494 -17.40 35.64 -6.70
CA MET A 494 -16.61 34.82 -7.63
C MET A 494 -17.15 34.85 -9.07
N GLU A 495 -18.46 34.63 -9.27
CA GLU A 495 -19.05 34.58 -10.61
C GLU A 495 -18.91 35.92 -11.35
N GLN A 496 -19.11 37.04 -10.64
CA GLN A 496 -18.98 38.37 -11.22
C GLN A 496 -17.53 38.72 -11.54
N ILE A 497 -16.58 38.36 -10.67
CA ILE A 497 -15.15 38.55 -10.94
C ILE A 497 -14.75 37.74 -12.19
N VAL A 498 -15.10 36.45 -12.26
CA VAL A 498 -14.81 35.61 -13.44
C VAL A 498 -15.44 36.21 -14.71
N LYS A 499 -16.71 36.64 -14.66
CA LYS A 499 -17.36 37.31 -15.80
C LYS A 499 -16.63 38.56 -16.25
N LYS A 500 -16.14 39.40 -15.31
CA LYS A 500 -15.36 40.60 -15.65
C LYS A 500 -13.99 40.24 -16.26
N ILE A 501 -13.30 39.24 -15.72
CA ILE A 501 -12.03 38.74 -16.28
C ILE A 501 -12.24 38.30 -17.74
N MET A 502 -13.28 37.50 -18.00
CA MET A 502 -13.64 37.03 -19.33
C MET A 502 -14.03 38.19 -20.26
N LEU A 503 -14.90 39.10 -19.81
CA LEU A 503 -15.38 40.24 -20.60
C LEU A 503 -14.23 41.15 -21.05
N HIS A 504 -13.23 41.34 -20.20
CA HIS A 504 -12.07 42.18 -20.49
C HIS A 504 -10.89 41.43 -21.11
N ASN A 505 -11.00 40.12 -21.31
CA ASN A 505 -9.95 39.25 -21.85
C ASN A 505 -8.59 39.44 -21.13
N ILE A 506 -8.62 39.40 -19.80
CA ILE A 506 -7.43 39.65 -18.96
C ILE A 506 -6.70 38.34 -18.67
N ASP A 507 -5.41 38.27 -19.01
CA ASP A 507 -4.52 37.17 -18.62
C ASP A 507 -3.82 37.49 -17.28
N MET A 508 -4.43 37.05 -16.19
CA MET A 508 -3.90 37.22 -14.84
C MET A 508 -2.61 36.44 -14.60
N LYS A 509 -2.41 35.32 -15.31
CA LYS A 509 -1.17 34.53 -15.24
C LYS A 509 0.01 35.32 -15.78
N ASP A 510 -0.15 35.92 -16.97
CA ASP A 510 0.87 36.78 -17.57
C ASP A 510 1.15 38.01 -16.69
N ILE A 511 0.11 38.66 -16.17
CA ILE A 511 0.26 39.80 -15.24
C ILE A 511 1.02 39.41 -13.97
N LEU A 512 0.75 38.23 -13.40
CA LEU A 512 1.47 37.74 -12.22
C LEU A 512 2.95 37.50 -12.50
N LEU A 513 3.29 37.00 -13.70
CA LEU A 513 4.67 36.77 -14.13
C LEU A 513 5.38 38.07 -14.54
N ASN A 514 4.63 39.08 -14.98
CA ASN A 514 5.14 40.38 -15.43
C ASN A 514 4.30 41.56 -14.88
N PRO A 515 4.44 41.90 -13.57
CA PRO A 515 3.57 42.83 -12.87
C PRO A 515 3.95 44.30 -13.12
N THR A 516 3.90 44.75 -14.37
CA THR A 516 4.09 46.18 -14.70
C THR A 516 2.89 47.01 -14.24
N GLU A 517 3.08 48.32 -14.05
CA GLU A 517 1.99 49.24 -13.66
C GLU A 517 0.80 49.17 -14.63
N GLU A 518 1.07 49.22 -15.94
CA GLU A 518 0.04 49.07 -16.99
C GLU A 518 -0.73 47.74 -16.87
N ASN A 519 -0.02 46.64 -16.58
CA ASN A 519 -0.62 45.32 -16.40
C ASN A 519 -1.48 45.25 -15.14
N LEU A 520 -1.00 45.79 -14.02
CA LEU A 520 -1.73 45.81 -12.76
C LEU A 520 -2.96 46.75 -12.82
N GLU A 521 -2.91 47.82 -13.60
CA GLU A 521 -4.09 48.67 -13.86
C GLU A 521 -5.23 47.90 -14.56
N LYS A 522 -4.92 46.90 -15.40
CA LYS A 522 -5.94 46.02 -15.99
C LYS A 522 -6.66 45.22 -14.90
N VAL A 523 -5.96 44.79 -13.86
CA VAL A 523 -6.52 44.07 -12.71
C VAL A 523 -7.47 44.96 -11.91
N LEU A 524 -7.11 46.24 -11.70
CA LEU A 524 -7.97 47.21 -11.02
C LEU A 524 -9.32 47.40 -11.72
N LYS A 525 -9.40 47.23 -13.06
CA LYS A 525 -10.68 47.29 -13.80
C LYS A 525 -11.67 46.20 -13.37
N VAL A 526 -11.18 45.02 -12.97
CA VAL A 526 -12.02 43.91 -12.47
C VAL A 526 -12.67 44.27 -11.12
N LEU A 527 -11.93 44.98 -10.27
CA LEU A 527 -12.37 45.43 -8.96
C LEU A 527 -13.21 46.71 -8.98
N LYS A 528 -13.38 47.34 -10.15
CA LYS A 528 -14.14 48.58 -10.28
C LYS A 528 -15.64 48.34 -10.09
N PHE A 529 -16.26 49.23 -9.35
CA PHE A 529 -17.69 49.25 -9.04
C PHE A 529 -18.47 50.05 -10.10
N PRO A 530 -19.74 49.71 -10.37
CA PRO A 530 -20.62 50.59 -11.12
C PRO A 530 -20.97 51.82 -10.26
N LYS A 531 -21.13 52.99 -10.90
CA LYS A 531 -21.48 54.24 -10.18
C LYS A 531 -22.84 54.18 -9.49
N LYS A 532 -23.79 53.44 -10.06
CA LYS A 532 -25.09 53.14 -9.46
C LYS A 532 -25.20 51.64 -9.28
N ALA A 533 -25.53 51.20 -8.08
CA ALA A 533 -25.56 49.78 -7.75
C ALA A 533 -26.73 49.45 -6.83
N VAL A 534 -27.25 48.23 -6.99
CA VAL A 534 -28.12 47.59 -6.00
C VAL A 534 -27.23 46.65 -5.19
N ILE A 535 -27.16 46.87 -3.88
CA ILE A 535 -26.35 46.08 -2.96
C ILE A 535 -27.23 45.37 -1.94
N LYS A 536 -26.72 44.28 -1.38
CA LYS A 536 -27.31 43.58 -0.24
C LYS A 536 -26.74 44.17 1.04
N SER A 537 -27.57 44.89 1.81
CA SER A 537 -27.11 45.61 3.01
C SER A 537 -27.95 45.26 4.25
N GLY A 538 -27.31 45.37 5.42
CA GLY A 538 -27.95 45.23 6.73
C GLY A 538 -28.26 43.79 7.16
N PHE A 539 -28.94 43.67 8.31
CA PHE A 539 -29.41 42.39 8.83
C PHE A 539 -30.52 41.87 7.90
N ALA A 540 -30.37 40.64 7.39
CA ALA A 540 -31.20 40.01 6.35
C ALA A 540 -30.92 40.36 4.87
N ALA A 541 -29.82 41.06 4.56
CA ALA A 541 -29.36 41.26 3.17
C ALA A 541 -30.44 41.84 2.23
N VAL A 542 -31.03 42.97 2.63
CA VAL A 542 -32.07 43.65 1.85
C VAL A 542 -31.44 44.42 0.69
N ASP A 543 -32.13 44.49 -0.45
CA ASP A 543 -31.68 45.32 -1.58
C ASP A 543 -31.71 46.81 -1.22
N LYS A 544 -30.58 47.48 -1.43
CA LYS A 544 -30.41 48.92 -1.24
C LYS A 544 -29.75 49.52 -2.48
N GLU A 545 -30.40 50.52 -3.07
CA GLU A 545 -29.81 51.31 -4.13
C GLU A 545 -28.83 52.34 -3.54
N ILE A 546 -27.62 52.39 -4.10
CA ILE A 546 -26.60 53.35 -3.71
C ILE A 546 -25.99 54.01 -4.95
N GLU A 547 -25.48 55.23 -4.75
CA GLU A 547 -24.67 55.94 -5.73
C GLU A 547 -23.26 56.14 -5.16
N LEU A 548 -22.27 55.64 -5.89
CA LEU A 548 -20.86 55.65 -5.56
C LEU A 548 -20.18 56.80 -6.32
N PRO A 549 -19.82 57.92 -5.66
CA PRO A 549 -19.15 59.04 -6.31
C PRO A 549 -17.76 58.65 -6.84
N ILE A 550 -17.11 57.71 -6.15
CA ILE A 550 -15.88 57.05 -6.56
C ILE A 550 -16.16 55.57 -6.76
N ALA A 551 -15.69 55.04 -7.88
CA ALA A 551 -15.95 53.67 -8.32
C ALA A 551 -14.76 52.71 -8.12
N GLN A 552 -13.59 53.21 -7.73
CA GLN A 552 -12.38 52.43 -7.52
C GLN A 552 -11.93 52.57 -6.07
N PHE A 553 -11.89 51.46 -5.34
CA PHE A 553 -11.49 51.40 -3.92
C PHE A 553 -10.26 50.52 -3.69
N PHE A 554 -9.56 50.16 -4.77
CA PHE A 554 -8.29 49.43 -4.74
C PHE A 554 -7.24 50.21 -5.55
N SER A 555 -5.98 50.13 -5.12
CA SER A 555 -4.85 50.78 -5.75
C SER A 555 -3.61 49.87 -5.77
N LEU A 556 -2.58 50.32 -6.47
CA LEU A 556 -1.26 49.66 -6.47
C LEU A 556 -0.41 50.10 -5.27
N LYS A 557 -0.82 51.16 -4.56
CA LYS A 557 -0.08 51.73 -3.46
C LYS A 557 -0.38 50.95 -2.19
N LYS A 558 0.65 50.34 -1.61
CA LYS A 558 0.54 49.69 -0.30
C LYS A 558 0.17 50.74 0.76
N PRO A 559 -0.95 50.57 1.49
CA PRO A 559 -1.40 51.55 2.47
C PRO A 559 -0.44 51.59 3.66
N THR A 560 -0.17 52.79 4.16
CA THR A 560 0.63 53.00 5.37
C THR A 560 -0.33 52.90 6.56
N LEU A 561 -0.60 51.68 7.02
CA LEU A 561 -1.46 51.45 8.17
C LEU A 561 -0.64 51.43 9.47
N PRO A 562 -1.17 51.96 10.59
CA PRO A 562 -0.65 51.62 11.91
C PRO A 562 -0.64 50.10 12.07
N LYS A 563 0.37 49.53 12.75
CA LYS A 563 0.35 48.10 13.14
C LYS A 563 -0.93 47.85 13.94
N TYR A 564 -1.97 47.30 13.31
CA TYR A 564 -3.20 46.95 14.00
C TYR A 564 -2.94 45.78 14.94
N GLU A 565 -3.53 45.83 16.14
CA GLU A 565 -3.37 44.80 17.18
C GLU A 565 -4.18 43.52 16.89
N ILE A 566 -5.02 43.49 15.85
CA ILE A 566 -5.90 42.35 15.54
C ILE A 566 -6.00 42.19 14.00
N SER A 567 -5.00 41.60 13.36
CA SER A 567 -5.19 41.01 12.02
C SER A 567 -5.37 39.52 12.17
N GLU A 568 -6.49 38.98 11.69
CA GLU A 568 -6.67 37.54 11.64
C GLU A 568 -5.55 36.93 10.77
N GLN A 569 -4.79 36.02 11.36
CA GLN A 569 -3.75 35.29 10.64
C GLN A 569 -4.40 34.24 9.75
N TYR A 570 -3.81 34.02 8.59
CA TYR A 570 -4.28 32.98 7.69
C TYR A 570 -3.96 31.58 8.24
N ASP A 571 -4.98 30.73 8.31
CA ASP A 571 -4.87 29.29 8.59
C ASP A 571 -5.03 28.52 7.26
N GLU A 572 -4.17 27.53 7.03
CA GLU A 572 -4.19 26.71 5.81
C GLU A 572 -5.52 26.01 5.56
N HIS A 573 -6.25 25.63 6.63
CA HIS A 573 -7.56 25.01 6.53
C HIS A 573 -8.62 25.95 5.93
N HIS A 574 -8.42 27.27 6.00
CA HIS A 574 -9.35 28.25 5.41
C HIS A 574 -9.46 28.10 3.89
N PHE A 575 -8.41 27.65 3.19
CA PHE A 575 -8.48 27.49 1.74
C PHE A 575 -9.50 26.45 1.31
N GLY A 576 -9.64 25.35 2.05
CA GLY A 576 -10.62 24.32 1.75
C GLY A 576 -12.06 24.83 1.79
N TYR A 577 -12.36 25.78 2.67
CA TYR A 577 -13.65 26.47 2.71
C TYR A 577 -13.77 27.53 1.61
N PHE A 578 -12.71 28.28 1.36
CA PHE A 578 -12.64 29.32 0.33
C PHE A 578 -12.87 28.79 -1.07
N SER A 579 -12.17 27.72 -1.46
CA SER A 579 -12.26 27.14 -2.81
C SER A 579 -13.65 26.57 -3.09
N ARG A 580 -14.40 26.20 -2.05
CA ARG A 580 -15.80 25.75 -2.10
C ARG A 580 -16.82 26.89 -2.06
N ASN A 581 -16.35 28.14 -2.01
CA ASN A 581 -17.18 29.33 -1.92
C ASN A 581 -18.18 29.29 -0.75
N ILE A 582 -17.74 28.79 0.42
CA ILE A 582 -18.56 28.66 1.63
C ILE A 582 -18.72 30.04 2.31
N ASN A 583 -19.92 30.31 2.83
CA ASN A 583 -20.22 31.54 3.56
C ASN A 583 -19.25 31.75 4.74
N GLY A 584 -18.71 32.97 4.89
CA GLY A 584 -17.66 33.33 5.83
C GLY A 584 -16.24 33.19 5.27
N TYR A 585 -16.06 32.38 4.22
CA TYR A 585 -14.76 32.11 3.59
C TYR A 585 -14.77 32.41 2.08
N CYS A 586 -15.82 33.00 1.53
CA CYS A 586 -15.87 33.31 0.10
C CYS A 586 -15.04 34.55 -0.26
N ILE A 587 -14.74 34.75 -1.54
CA ILE A 587 -13.90 35.87 -1.97
C ILE A 587 -14.51 37.23 -1.63
N ASN A 588 -15.82 37.37 -1.73
CA ASN A 588 -16.51 38.61 -1.39
C ASN A 588 -16.46 38.89 0.12
N ASP A 589 -16.48 37.86 0.99
CA ASP A 589 -16.19 38.01 2.43
C ASP A 589 -14.75 38.49 2.64
N CYS A 590 -13.77 37.82 2.01
CA CYS A 590 -12.36 38.16 2.18
C CYS A 590 -12.07 39.60 1.73
N ILE A 591 -12.65 40.04 0.61
CA ILE A 591 -12.50 41.39 0.09
C ILE A 591 -13.22 42.42 0.98
N GLU A 592 -14.42 42.11 1.46
CA GLU A 592 -15.14 42.95 2.42
C GLU A 592 -14.31 43.18 3.70
N GLN A 593 -13.76 42.10 4.25
CA GLN A 593 -12.88 42.13 5.42
C GLN A 593 -11.58 42.90 5.15
N PHE A 594 -11.04 42.83 3.93
CA PHE A 594 -9.84 43.56 3.54
C PHE A 594 -10.09 45.08 3.51
N LEU A 595 -11.22 45.50 2.94
CA LEU A 595 -11.65 46.90 2.90
C LEU A 595 -12.04 47.42 4.30
N SER A 596 -12.56 46.56 5.17
CA SER A 596 -12.90 46.91 6.55
C SER A 596 -11.73 46.81 7.53
N GLN A 597 -10.53 46.42 7.06
CA GLN A 597 -9.29 46.30 7.85
C GLN A 597 -9.33 45.22 8.93
N ARG A 598 -10.14 44.17 8.72
CA ARG A 598 -10.19 42.98 9.57
C ARG A 598 -9.11 41.95 9.20
N VAL A 599 -8.81 41.86 7.91
CA VAL A 599 -7.69 41.05 7.39
C VAL A 599 -6.67 41.95 6.70
N GLY A 600 -5.39 41.59 6.83
CA GLY A 600 -4.26 42.31 6.24
C GLY A 600 -3.76 41.70 4.94
N ALA A 601 -2.75 42.32 4.33
CA ALA A 601 -2.07 41.80 3.15
C ALA A 601 -1.49 40.39 3.39
N ASP A 602 -0.97 40.12 4.59
CA ASP A 602 -0.37 38.84 4.94
C ASP A 602 -1.37 37.68 4.87
N TYR A 603 -2.67 37.94 5.12
CA TYR A 603 -3.73 36.94 4.95
C TYR A 603 -3.83 36.48 3.49
N PHE A 604 -3.82 37.43 2.54
CA PHE A 604 -3.85 37.12 1.11
C PHE A 604 -2.54 36.51 0.61
N VAL A 605 -1.39 36.88 1.20
CA VAL A 605 -0.12 36.21 0.92
C VAL A 605 -0.16 34.73 1.35
N GLY A 606 -0.79 34.41 2.48
CA GLY A 606 -1.08 33.04 2.90
C GLY A 606 -1.99 32.32 1.90
N LEU A 607 -3.15 32.92 1.60
CA LEU A 607 -4.13 32.40 0.63
C LEU A 607 -3.52 32.16 -0.76
N SER A 608 -2.62 33.04 -1.19
CA SER A 608 -1.88 32.98 -2.46
C SER A 608 -1.05 31.70 -2.59
N LYS A 609 -0.40 31.25 -1.50
CA LYS A 609 0.41 30.02 -1.50
C LYS A 609 -0.44 28.80 -1.82
N GLU A 610 -1.63 28.69 -1.22
CA GLU A 610 -2.55 27.58 -1.48
C GLU A 610 -3.25 27.72 -2.83
N ALA A 611 -3.60 28.93 -3.25
CA ALA A 611 -4.15 29.21 -4.58
C ALA A 611 -3.20 28.74 -5.71
N LYS A 612 -1.89 28.91 -5.52
CA LYS A 612 -0.87 28.45 -6.47
C LYS A 612 -0.86 26.92 -6.63
N LYS A 613 -1.02 26.16 -5.54
CA LYS A 613 -1.13 24.69 -5.62
C LYS A 613 -2.46 24.28 -6.28
N TYR A 614 -3.53 24.95 -5.89
CA TYR A 614 -4.88 24.66 -6.39
C TYR A 614 -5.03 24.94 -7.89
N VAL A 615 -4.44 26.03 -8.40
CA VAL A 615 -4.52 26.35 -9.84
C VAL A 615 -3.82 25.29 -10.70
N PHE A 616 -2.71 24.73 -10.23
CA PHE A 616 -2.03 23.62 -10.89
C PHE A 616 -2.94 22.37 -10.97
N ALA A 617 -3.57 22.02 -9.84
CA ALA A 617 -4.51 20.91 -9.79
C ALA A 617 -5.71 21.14 -10.73
N LEU A 618 -6.25 22.36 -10.77
CA LEU A 618 -7.37 22.74 -11.64
C LEU A 618 -6.98 22.69 -13.14
N GLU A 619 -5.84 23.25 -13.52
CA GLU A 619 -5.30 23.19 -14.88
C GLU A 619 -5.15 21.72 -15.35
N ASP A 620 -4.69 20.83 -14.47
CA ASP A 620 -4.59 19.39 -14.77
C ASP A 620 -5.96 18.73 -14.98
N ARG A 621 -6.99 19.05 -14.17
CA ARG A 621 -8.36 18.54 -14.43
C ARG A 621 -8.93 19.10 -15.73
N ILE A 622 -8.60 20.34 -16.11
CA ILE A 622 -9.02 20.93 -17.39
C ILE A 622 -8.37 20.19 -18.55
N ARG A 623 -7.08 19.83 -18.44
CA ARG A 623 -6.40 18.96 -19.40
C ARG A 623 -7.15 17.63 -19.56
N VAL A 624 -7.50 16.96 -18.45
CA VAL A 624 -8.29 15.72 -18.48
C VAL A 624 -9.65 15.93 -19.13
N PHE A 625 -10.39 16.98 -18.76
CA PHE A 625 -11.68 17.29 -19.37
C PHE A 625 -11.57 17.45 -20.90
N ASN A 626 -10.59 18.24 -21.35
CA ASN A 626 -10.33 18.44 -22.77
C ASN A 626 -9.97 17.13 -23.47
N LYS A 627 -9.15 16.28 -22.85
CA LYS A 627 -8.85 14.93 -23.37
C LYS A 627 -10.14 14.13 -23.59
N LEU A 628 -11.05 14.13 -22.63
CA LEU A 628 -12.32 13.39 -22.71
C LEU A 628 -13.27 13.95 -23.79
N VAL A 629 -13.32 15.28 -23.96
CA VAL A 629 -14.14 15.95 -24.98
C VAL A 629 -13.67 15.59 -26.39
N HIS A 630 -12.36 15.55 -26.63
CA HIS A 630 -11.79 15.27 -27.95
C HIS A 630 -11.62 13.77 -28.22
N ALA A 631 -11.79 12.92 -27.21
CA ALA A 631 -11.70 11.48 -27.36
C ALA A 631 -12.83 10.94 -28.27
N PRO A 632 -12.54 9.97 -29.15
CA PRO A 632 -13.55 9.33 -29.98
C PRO A 632 -14.57 8.56 -29.11
N GLN A 633 -15.83 8.52 -29.55
CA GLN A 633 -16.92 7.90 -28.77
C GLN A 633 -16.69 6.40 -28.55
N GLU A 634 -16.00 5.74 -29.47
CA GLU A 634 -15.65 4.32 -29.44
C GLU A 634 -14.86 3.92 -28.18
N GLN A 635 -14.06 4.83 -27.62
CA GLN A 635 -13.32 4.58 -26.38
C GLN A 635 -14.25 4.43 -25.16
N PHE A 636 -15.42 5.08 -25.19
CA PHE A 636 -16.41 5.04 -24.11
C PHE A 636 -17.39 3.89 -24.27
N ASN A 637 -17.51 3.34 -25.48
CA ASN A 637 -18.44 2.24 -25.76
C ASN A 637 -18.14 1.03 -24.87
N LEU A 638 -19.22 0.39 -24.44
CA LEU A 638 -19.19 -0.81 -23.64
C LEU A 638 -19.57 -2.01 -24.50
N THR A 639 -18.85 -3.12 -24.36
CA THR A 639 -19.17 -4.37 -25.05
C THR A 639 -20.52 -4.92 -24.60
N VAL A 640 -21.07 -5.87 -25.36
CA VAL A 640 -22.34 -6.53 -25.00
C VAL A 640 -22.27 -7.15 -23.60
N ASP A 641 -21.18 -7.82 -23.28
CA ASP A 641 -20.97 -8.46 -21.98
C ASP A 641 -20.85 -7.43 -20.84
N GLN A 642 -20.13 -6.33 -21.08
CA GLN A 642 -20.03 -5.22 -20.12
C GLN A 642 -21.40 -4.58 -19.86
N GLN A 643 -22.19 -4.37 -20.91
CA GLN A 643 -23.56 -3.84 -20.76
C GLN A 643 -24.48 -4.82 -20.01
N ALA A 644 -24.30 -6.13 -20.21
CA ALA A 644 -25.07 -7.14 -19.49
C ALA A 644 -24.81 -7.06 -17.97
N LEU A 645 -23.54 -6.92 -17.56
CA LEU A 645 -23.16 -6.73 -16.15
C LEU A 645 -23.73 -5.44 -15.55
N LEU A 646 -23.81 -4.35 -16.34
CA LEU A 646 -24.43 -3.10 -15.88
C LEU A 646 -25.95 -3.20 -15.71
N LYS A 647 -26.63 -3.90 -16.63
CA LYS A 647 -28.10 -4.06 -16.61
C LYS A 647 -28.57 -5.01 -15.51
N ALA A 648 -27.83 -6.09 -15.28
CA ALA A 648 -28.11 -7.11 -14.28
C ALA A 648 -27.07 -7.08 -13.17
N THR A 649 -26.96 -5.95 -12.47
CA THR A 649 -25.97 -5.77 -11.41
C THR A 649 -26.37 -6.56 -10.14
N TYR A 650 -25.38 -7.13 -9.46
CA TYR A 650 -25.52 -7.79 -8.17
C TYR A 650 -24.36 -7.42 -7.25
N PRO A 651 -24.52 -7.50 -5.92
CA PRO A 651 -23.50 -7.06 -4.97
C PRO A 651 -22.28 -8.00 -5.00
N ILE A 652 -21.09 -7.41 -4.95
CA ILE A 652 -19.84 -8.15 -4.80
C ILE A 652 -18.95 -7.49 -3.76
N ILE A 653 -18.06 -8.25 -3.15
CA ILE A 653 -17.04 -7.75 -2.23
C ILE A 653 -15.69 -8.21 -2.74
N PHE A 654 -14.79 -7.26 -3.00
CA PHE A 654 -13.38 -7.57 -3.23
C PHE A 654 -12.67 -7.71 -1.90
N VAL A 655 -11.87 -8.76 -1.75
CA VAL A 655 -11.11 -9.05 -0.53
C VAL A 655 -9.62 -9.03 -0.86
N SER A 656 -8.87 -8.25 -0.08
CA SER A 656 -7.45 -8.01 -0.28
C SER A 656 -6.68 -8.12 1.03
N GLU A 657 -5.46 -8.66 0.93
CA GLU A 657 -4.47 -8.68 2.02
C GLU A 657 -3.27 -7.77 1.64
N SER A 658 -3.47 -6.83 0.71
CA SER A 658 -2.40 -5.96 0.22
C SER A 658 -1.86 -5.04 1.32
N SER A 659 -0.54 -5.02 1.46
CA SER A 659 0.16 -4.14 2.42
C SER A 659 0.13 -2.65 2.02
N ASN A 660 -0.35 -2.31 0.81
CA ASN A 660 -0.49 -0.94 0.33
C ASN A 660 -1.73 -0.23 0.91
N ILE A 661 -2.66 -0.96 1.50
CA ILE A 661 -3.85 -0.41 2.13
C ILE A 661 -3.45 0.20 3.48
N ARG A 662 -3.75 1.50 3.67
CA ARG A 662 -3.36 2.27 4.86
C ARG A 662 -4.58 2.81 5.61
N PRO A 663 -4.51 2.98 6.94
CA PRO A 663 -5.54 3.68 7.70
C PRO A 663 -5.74 5.11 7.19
N TYR A 664 -6.99 5.57 7.15
CA TYR A 664 -7.39 6.92 6.77
C TYR A 664 -8.64 7.32 7.57
N GLY A 665 -8.44 8.00 8.71
CA GLY A 665 -9.53 8.26 9.65
C GLY A 665 -10.12 6.96 10.21
N ASP A 666 -11.43 6.75 10.01
CA ASP A 666 -12.19 5.58 10.50
C ASP A 666 -12.30 4.43 9.46
N GLU A 667 -11.60 4.54 8.34
CA GLU A 667 -11.59 3.56 7.25
C GLU A 667 -10.16 3.33 6.75
N TYR A 668 -10.01 2.56 5.67
CA TYR A 668 -8.74 2.31 5.02
C TYR A 668 -8.79 2.78 3.57
N ARG A 669 -7.65 3.20 3.03
CA ARG A 669 -7.53 3.70 1.66
C ARG A 669 -6.35 3.05 0.94
N ASN A 670 -6.53 2.79 -0.35
CA ASN A 670 -5.43 2.44 -1.25
C ASN A 670 -5.33 3.46 -2.39
N SER A 671 -4.21 4.18 -2.43
CA SER A 671 -3.88 5.11 -3.53
C SER A 671 -3.22 4.40 -4.71
N VAL A 672 -2.75 3.15 -4.52
CA VAL A 672 -2.14 2.34 -5.57
C VAL A 672 -3.20 1.46 -6.23
N PRO A 673 -3.17 1.29 -7.57
CA PRO A 673 -4.02 0.32 -8.26
C PRO A 673 -3.88 -1.11 -7.68
N SER A 674 -5.00 -1.73 -7.29
CA SER A 674 -5.06 -3.13 -6.84
C SER A 674 -5.50 -4.04 -7.99
N ARG A 675 -4.72 -5.04 -8.37
CA ARG A 675 -5.06 -5.94 -9.49
C ARG A 675 -5.79 -7.20 -9.04
N LEU A 676 -6.86 -7.58 -9.74
CA LEU A 676 -7.53 -8.87 -9.52
C LEU A 676 -6.61 -10.02 -9.90
N GLY A 677 -6.54 -11.02 -9.02
CA GLY A 677 -5.68 -12.19 -9.13
C GLY A 677 -4.27 -12.00 -8.58
N ASP A 678 -3.88 -10.75 -8.29
CA ASP A 678 -2.59 -10.43 -7.66
C ASP A 678 -2.81 -9.88 -6.24
N ASP A 679 -3.43 -8.71 -6.12
CA ASP A 679 -3.76 -8.03 -4.86
C ASP A 679 -5.14 -8.41 -4.30
N ILE A 680 -6.09 -8.66 -5.19
CA ILE A 680 -7.46 -9.08 -4.87
C ILE A 680 -7.61 -10.54 -5.27
N ARG A 681 -7.50 -11.45 -4.30
CA ARG A 681 -7.48 -12.91 -4.52
C ARG A 681 -8.78 -13.60 -4.18
N LEU A 682 -9.71 -12.89 -3.53
CA LEU A 682 -11.03 -13.41 -3.19
C LEU A 682 -12.12 -12.40 -3.54
N ILE A 683 -13.20 -12.89 -4.14
CA ILE A 683 -14.42 -12.14 -4.41
C ILE A 683 -15.58 -12.87 -3.73
N ALA A 684 -16.35 -12.15 -2.91
CA ALA A 684 -17.58 -12.70 -2.34
C ALA A 684 -18.81 -12.13 -3.06
N THR A 685 -19.88 -12.93 -3.16
CA THR A 685 -21.19 -12.53 -3.73
C THR A 685 -22.35 -13.14 -2.94
N ASP A 686 -23.57 -12.68 -3.16
CA ASP A 686 -24.78 -13.09 -2.42
C ASP A 686 -25.35 -14.48 -2.79
N THR A 687 -25.29 -14.94 -4.04
CA THR A 687 -25.95 -16.19 -4.48
C THR A 687 -25.03 -17.13 -5.28
N ILE A 688 -25.35 -18.43 -5.28
CA ILE A 688 -24.65 -19.45 -6.09
C ILE A 688 -24.72 -19.11 -7.58
N SER A 689 -25.86 -18.63 -8.08
CA SER A 689 -25.98 -18.25 -9.49
C SER A 689 -25.04 -17.10 -9.86
N HIS A 690 -24.85 -16.13 -8.96
CA HIS A 690 -23.90 -15.04 -9.16
C HIS A 690 -22.45 -15.53 -9.03
N GLN A 691 -22.18 -16.45 -8.11
CA GLN A 691 -20.86 -17.08 -7.95
C GLN A 691 -20.42 -17.78 -9.24
N GLU A 692 -21.29 -18.59 -9.83
CA GLU A 692 -21.03 -19.29 -11.10
C GLU A 692 -20.85 -18.31 -12.26
N HIS A 693 -21.64 -17.24 -12.31
CA HIS A 693 -21.48 -16.20 -13.31
C HIS A 693 -20.12 -15.49 -13.20
N LEU A 694 -19.69 -15.16 -11.97
CA LEU A 694 -18.38 -14.54 -11.71
C LEU A 694 -17.22 -15.46 -12.08
N LYS A 695 -17.28 -16.75 -11.69
CA LYS A 695 -16.26 -17.75 -12.08
C LYS A 695 -16.12 -17.80 -13.60
N LYS A 696 -17.24 -17.93 -14.31
CA LYS A 696 -17.26 -17.93 -15.79
C LYS A 696 -16.66 -16.64 -16.37
N TYR A 697 -17.02 -15.49 -15.82
CA TYR A 697 -16.49 -14.20 -16.26
C TYR A 697 -14.97 -14.11 -16.11
N LEU A 698 -14.43 -14.48 -14.94
CA LEU A 698 -12.98 -14.43 -14.67
C LEU A 698 -12.19 -15.37 -15.60
N ARG A 699 -12.73 -16.57 -15.85
CA ARG A 699 -12.17 -17.56 -16.78
C ARG A 699 -12.14 -17.05 -18.22
N GLN A 700 -13.26 -16.52 -18.72
CA GLN A 700 -13.35 -15.93 -20.06
C GLN A 700 -12.35 -14.81 -20.31
N HIS A 701 -12.04 -14.04 -19.27
CA HIS A 701 -11.09 -12.94 -19.31
C HIS A 701 -9.66 -13.33 -18.94
N GLN A 702 -9.38 -14.61 -18.67
CA GLN A 702 -8.04 -15.11 -18.35
C GLN A 702 -7.39 -14.34 -17.19
N VAL A 703 -8.20 -13.99 -16.19
CA VAL A 703 -7.68 -13.36 -14.96
C VAL A 703 -6.92 -14.42 -14.17
N ASN A 704 -5.84 -14.01 -13.48
CA ASN A 704 -5.14 -14.89 -12.53
C ASN A 704 -6.13 -15.49 -11.52
N PRO A 705 -5.80 -16.62 -10.88
CA PRO A 705 -6.72 -17.32 -10.01
C PRO A 705 -7.29 -16.40 -8.92
N VAL A 706 -8.62 -16.32 -8.89
CA VAL A 706 -9.37 -15.53 -7.91
C VAL A 706 -10.46 -16.45 -7.36
N GLN A 707 -10.44 -16.65 -6.05
CA GLN A 707 -11.44 -17.47 -5.38
C GLN A 707 -12.77 -16.72 -5.33
N VAL A 708 -13.84 -17.32 -5.83
CA VAL A 708 -15.20 -16.75 -5.72
C VAL A 708 -15.99 -17.52 -4.67
N VAL A 709 -16.46 -16.83 -3.63
CA VAL A 709 -17.19 -17.40 -2.49
C VAL A 709 -18.53 -16.70 -2.25
N LEU A 710 -19.36 -17.23 -1.36
CA LEU A 710 -20.59 -16.56 -0.94
C LEU A 710 -20.32 -15.60 0.23
N PHE A 711 -21.19 -14.59 0.40
CA PHE A 711 -21.18 -13.73 1.59
C PHE A 711 -21.29 -14.55 2.87
N SER A 712 -22.06 -15.65 2.86
CA SER A 712 -22.16 -16.58 3.98
C SER A 712 -20.84 -17.27 4.31
N ASP A 713 -20.00 -17.52 3.31
CA ASP A 713 -18.70 -18.15 3.52
C ASP A 713 -17.73 -17.14 4.15
N LEU A 714 -17.75 -15.89 3.68
CA LEU A 714 -16.97 -14.80 4.25
C LEU A 714 -17.40 -14.46 5.69
N GLU A 715 -18.70 -14.50 5.99
CA GLU A 715 -19.24 -14.31 7.33
C GLU A 715 -18.80 -15.43 8.28
N LYS A 716 -18.84 -16.70 7.85
CA LYS A 716 -18.30 -17.81 8.64
C LYS A 716 -16.79 -17.67 8.83
N ALA A 717 -16.08 -17.25 7.77
CA ALA A 717 -14.62 -17.11 7.76
C ALA A 717 -14.14 -16.10 8.80
N SER A 718 -14.93 -15.03 9.01
CA SER A 718 -14.67 -14.03 10.05
C SER A 718 -14.53 -14.62 11.46
N LYS A 719 -15.15 -15.78 11.71
CA LYS A 719 -15.06 -16.51 12.99
C LYS A 719 -14.03 -17.64 12.92
N ASP A 720 -13.92 -18.29 11.78
CA ASP A 720 -13.02 -19.42 11.54
C ASP A 720 -12.57 -19.43 10.07
N LYS A 721 -11.33 -19.01 9.80
CA LYS A 721 -10.77 -18.97 8.43
C LYS A 721 -10.93 -20.30 7.69
N SER A 722 -10.88 -21.42 8.41
CA SER A 722 -10.95 -22.77 7.82
C SER A 722 -12.32 -23.09 7.22
N SER A 723 -13.34 -22.28 7.52
CA SER A 723 -14.68 -22.36 6.93
C SER A 723 -14.74 -21.88 5.49
N LEU A 724 -13.73 -21.15 5.01
CA LEU A 724 -13.62 -20.86 3.58
C LEU A 724 -13.45 -22.17 2.80
N PRO A 725 -14.01 -22.26 1.58
CA PRO A 725 -13.63 -23.30 0.65
C PRO A 725 -12.11 -23.29 0.43
N LEU A 726 -11.51 -24.45 0.22
CA LEU A 726 -10.10 -24.52 -0.13
C LEU A 726 -9.89 -23.91 -1.52
N SER A 727 -8.86 -23.08 -1.66
CA SER A 727 -8.44 -22.51 -2.94
C SER A 727 -7.39 -23.39 -3.62
N ILE A 728 -7.29 -23.30 -4.94
CA ILE A 728 -6.13 -23.78 -5.72
C ILE A 728 -5.17 -22.65 -6.09
N ASP A 729 -5.49 -21.40 -5.73
CA ASP A 729 -4.60 -20.27 -5.95
C ASP A 729 -3.27 -20.49 -5.21
N SER A 730 -2.19 -20.52 -5.99
CA SER A 730 -0.84 -20.74 -5.53
C SER A 730 0.13 -19.89 -6.35
N GLN A 731 1.33 -19.66 -5.83
CA GLN A 731 2.35 -18.95 -6.62
C GLN A 731 2.74 -19.74 -7.87
N GLN A 732 2.79 -21.06 -7.79
CA GLN A 732 3.15 -21.95 -8.90
C GLN A 732 2.14 -21.86 -10.05
N LEU A 733 0.84 -21.89 -9.72
CA LEU A 733 -0.23 -21.77 -10.71
C LEU A 733 -0.20 -20.39 -11.38
N ARG A 734 0.03 -19.32 -10.60
CA ARG A 734 0.18 -17.96 -11.14
C ARG A 734 1.38 -17.83 -12.07
N ASN A 735 2.52 -18.43 -11.71
CA ASN A 735 3.70 -18.44 -12.56
C ASN A 735 3.44 -19.17 -13.88
N MET A 736 2.80 -20.35 -13.83
CA MET A 736 2.40 -21.09 -15.03
C MET A 736 1.54 -20.22 -15.95
N LEU A 737 0.46 -19.62 -15.42
CA LEU A 737 -0.44 -18.79 -16.22
C LEU A 737 0.26 -17.54 -16.78
N THR A 738 1.10 -16.88 -15.97
CA THR A 738 1.85 -15.70 -16.39
C THR A 738 2.84 -16.02 -17.51
N ASN A 739 3.66 -17.06 -17.34
CA ASN A 739 4.69 -17.45 -18.30
C ASN A 739 4.09 -18.01 -19.60
N THR A 740 2.89 -18.58 -19.54
CA THR A 740 2.23 -19.19 -20.70
C THR A 740 1.22 -18.28 -21.38
N LYS A 741 0.89 -17.10 -20.81
CA LYS A 741 -0.15 -16.19 -21.31
C LYS A 741 0.06 -15.75 -22.76
N ALA A 742 1.31 -15.40 -23.12
CA ALA A 742 1.67 -14.99 -24.47
C ALA A 742 2.11 -16.17 -25.36
N HIS A 743 2.16 -17.39 -24.83
CA HIS A 743 2.59 -18.58 -25.56
C HIS A 743 1.51 -19.01 -26.57
N LYS A 744 1.92 -19.67 -27.68
CA LYS A 744 0.98 -20.21 -28.68
C LYS A 744 -0.06 -21.19 -28.11
N HIS A 745 0.24 -21.76 -26.95
CA HIS A 745 -0.61 -22.70 -26.21
C HIS A 745 -1.25 -22.09 -24.95
N GLY A 746 -1.15 -20.78 -24.72
CA GLY A 746 -1.67 -20.13 -23.51
C GLY A 746 -3.13 -20.47 -23.22
N ARG A 747 -3.97 -20.60 -24.27
CA ARG A 747 -5.36 -21.04 -24.14
C ARG A 747 -5.51 -22.42 -23.48
N LEU A 748 -4.65 -23.38 -23.81
CA LEU A 748 -4.69 -24.73 -23.22
C LEU A 748 -4.27 -24.72 -21.74
N PHE A 749 -3.32 -23.86 -21.36
CA PHE A 749 -2.94 -23.70 -19.95
C PHE A 749 -4.05 -23.06 -19.12
N TYR A 750 -4.78 -22.10 -19.68
CA TYR A 750 -5.99 -21.57 -19.04
C TYR A 750 -7.09 -22.62 -18.96
N GLU A 751 -7.32 -23.43 -20.01
CA GLU A 751 -8.27 -24.54 -19.98
C GLU A 751 -7.90 -25.58 -18.91
N LEU A 752 -6.61 -25.88 -18.75
CA LEU A 752 -6.12 -26.72 -17.66
C LEU A 752 -6.47 -26.11 -16.29
N TYR A 753 -6.23 -24.82 -16.09
CA TYR A 753 -6.62 -24.11 -14.86
C TYR A 753 -8.13 -24.21 -14.61
N GLU A 754 -8.98 -23.99 -15.62
CA GLU A 754 -10.44 -24.11 -15.48
C GLU A 754 -10.84 -25.51 -14.96
N MET A 755 -10.23 -26.56 -15.52
CA MET A 755 -10.51 -27.93 -15.10
C MET A 755 -10.00 -28.23 -13.68
N LEU A 756 -8.85 -27.68 -13.29
CA LEU A 756 -8.33 -27.81 -11.92
C LEU A 756 -9.23 -27.08 -10.90
N ASP A 757 -9.79 -25.93 -11.27
CA ASP A 757 -10.74 -25.20 -10.43
C ASP A 757 -12.07 -25.96 -10.29
N ASP A 758 -12.58 -26.55 -11.38
CA ASP A 758 -13.76 -27.42 -11.33
C ASP A 758 -13.51 -28.67 -10.48
N LEU A 759 -12.29 -29.23 -10.55
CA LEU A 759 -11.88 -30.36 -9.71
C LEU A 759 -11.79 -29.94 -8.22
N ASN A 760 -11.34 -28.72 -7.95
CA ASN A 760 -11.33 -28.14 -6.61
C ASN A 760 -12.75 -27.93 -6.05
N ASP A 761 -13.71 -27.54 -6.87
CA ASP A 761 -15.11 -27.50 -6.46
C ASP A 761 -15.61 -28.90 -6.03
N LYS A 762 -15.19 -29.97 -6.73
CA LYS A 762 -15.46 -31.36 -6.28
C LYS A 762 -14.75 -31.66 -4.96
N ARG A 763 -13.47 -31.28 -4.80
CA ARG A 763 -12.72 -31.43 -3.55
C ARG A 763 -13.50 -30.83 -2.37
N ASN A 764 -13.93 -29.57 -2.51
CA ASN A 764 -14.69 -28.86 -1.49
C ASN A 764 -16.05 -29.51 -1.20
N LYS A 765 -16.76 -30.00 -2.23
CA LYS A 765 -18.02 -30.74 -2.05
C LYS A 765 -17.88 -32.03 -1.25
N TYR A 766 -16.77 -32.77 -1.43
CA TYR A 766 -16.53 -34.04 -0.75
C TYR A 766 -15.88 -33.89 0.63
N ARG A 767 -15.36 -32.70 0.98
CA ARG A 767 -14.63 -32.41 2.24
C ARG A 767 -15.29 -32.99 3.49
N TYR A 768 -16.62 -32.90 3.59
CA TYR A 768 -17.37 -33.37 4.76
C TYR A 768 -18.15 -34.68 4.53
N ASN A 769 -18.43 -35.03 3.27
CA ASN A 769 -19.37 -36.11 2.94
C ASN A 769 -18.70 -37.37 2.36
N ASN A 770 -17.44 -37.28 1.91
CA ASN A 770 -16.68 -38.43 1.44
C ASN A 770 -15.16 -38.20 1.66
N PRO A 771 -14.63 -38.51 2.87
CA PRO A 771 -13.25 -38.24 3.24
C PRO A 771 -12.21 -38.94 2.36
N GLN A 772 -12.53 -40.12 1.81
CA GLN A 772 -11.62 -40.87 0.94
C GLN A 772 -11.40 -40.13 -0.39
N VAL A 773 -12.49 -39.70 -1.03
CA VAL A 773 -12.43 -38.93 -2.28
C VAL A 773 -11.79 -37.57 -2.04
N TYR A 774 -12.15 -36.91 -0.94
CA TYR A 774 -11.52 -35.64 -0.55
C TYR A 774 -10.01 -35.78 -0.42
N LYS A 775 -9.51 -36.77 0.33
CA LYS A 775 -8.06 -37.01 0.50
C LYS A 775 -7.36 -37.30 -0.84
N ALA A 776 -8.00 -38.08 -1.71
CA ALA A 776 -7.43 -38.39 -3.04
C ALA A 776 -7.36 -37.14 -3.94
N LEU A 777 -8.41 -36.30 -3.95
CA LEU A 777 -8.42 -35.05 -4.70
C LEU A 777 -7.45 -34.01 -4.13
N ASP A 778 -7.37 -33.90 -2.81
CA ASP A 778 -6.46 -32.98 -2.12
C ASP A 778 -5.00 -33.32 -2.39
N ARG A 779 -4.66 -34.62 -2.31
CA ARG A 779 -3.35 -35.13 -2.70
C ARG A 779 -3.04 -34.82 -4.17
N LEU A 780 -3.94 -35.15 -5.08
CA LEU A 780 -3.74 -34.92 -6.52
C LEU A 780 -3.50 -33.45 -6.84
N LEU A 781 -4.33 -32.53 -6.31
CA LEU A 781 -4.16 -31.10 -6.53
C LEU A 781 -2.86 -30.57 -5.91
N GLY A 782 -2.48 -31.07 -4.73
CA GLY A 782 -1.20 -30.73 -4.08
C GLY A 782 0.01 -31.19 -4.89
N GLU A 783 -0.02 -32.41 -5.43
CA GLU A 783 1.07 -32.95 -6.26
C GLU A 783 1.15 -32.22 -7.61
N ILE A 784 0.03 -31.95 -8.29
CA ILE A 784 -0.01 -31.13 -9.51
C ILE A 784 0.64 -29.76 -9.26
N ASN A 785 0.32 -29.12 -8.12
CA ASN A 785 0.90 -27.84 -7.75
C ASN A 785 2.42 -27.91 -7.55
N ASN A 786 2.92 -29.00 -6.95
CA ASN A 786 4.35 -29.23 -6.78
C ASN A 786 5.04 -29.44 -8.14
N GLU A 787 4.43 -30.18 -9.06
CA GLU A 787 4.95 -30.36 -10.42
C GLU A 787 5.02 -29.03 -11.18
N MET A 788 4.04 -28.13 -10.99
CA MET A 788 4.08 -26.78 -11.57
C MET A 788 5.31 -25.99 -11.11
N SER A 789 5.75 -26.14 -9.86
CA SER A 789 6.95 -25.45 -9.36
C SER A 789 8.23 -25.82 -10.12
N THR A 790 8.30 -27.08 -10.55
CA THR A 790 9.47 -27.62 -11.26
C THR A 790 9.42 -27.25 -12.74
N ALA A 791 8.22 -27.29 -13.34
CA ALA A 791 8.04 -27.08 -14.77
C ALA A 791 7.93 -25.61 -15.20
N PHE A 792 7.49 -24.73 -14.29
CA PHE A 792 7.25 -23.31 -14.57
C PHE A 792 7.92 -22.39 -13.54
N PRO A 793 9.26 -22.46 -13.37
CA PRO A 793 10.00 -21.49 -12.57
C PRO A 793 9.83 -20.08 -13.15
N LEU A 794 9.87 -19.05 -12.29
CA LEU A 794 9.71 -17.66 -12.74
C LEU A 794 10.92 -17.18 -13.55
N ASP A 795 12.12 -17.62 -13.15
CA ASP A 795 13.38 -17.06 -13.63
C ASP A 795 13.98 -17.81 -14.83
N ASN A 796 13.39 -18.93 -15.24
CA ASN A 796 13.88 -19.71 -16.37
C ASN A 796 12.84 -19.75 -17.51
N PRO A 797 13.28 -19.70 -18.77
CA PRO A 797 12.40 -19.91 -19.91
C PRO A 797 11.78 -21.31 -19.85
N ILE A 798 10.51 -21.41 -20.25
CA ILE A 798 9.81 -22.70 -20.31
C ILE A 798 10.39 -23.51 -21.47
N SER A 799 10.88 -24.72 -21.17
CA SER A 799 11.34 -25.66 -22.19
C SER A 799 10.26 -26.68 -22.57
N GLY A 800 10.32 -27.18 -23.81
CA GLY A 800 9.44 -28.28 -24.25
C GLY A 800 9.63 -29.55 -23.40
N SER A 801 10.86 -29.82 -22.93
CA SER A 801 11.16 -30.95 -22.05
C SER A 801 10.49 -30.82 -20.68
N ALA A 802 10.45 -29.61 -20.10
CA ALA A 802 9.75 -29.34 -18.84
C ALA A 802 8.24 -29.55 -18.97
N ILE A 803 7.61 -29.07 -20.06
CA ILE A 803 6.18 -29.28 -20.33
C ILE A 803 5.88 -30.79 -20.50
N ARG A 804 6.71 -31.51 -21.26
CA ARG A 804 6.55 -32.97 -21.46
C ARG A 804 6.65 -33.73 -20.14
N ALA A 805 7.62 -33.38 -19.29
CA ALA A 805 7.78 -33.97 -17.96
C ALA A 805 6.56 -33.69 -17.08
N PHE A 806 6.11 -32.43 -17.00
CA PHE A 806 4.91 -32.02 -16.28
C PHE A 806 3.69 -32.83 -16.70
N CYS A 807 3.38 -32.87 -17.98
CA CYS A 807 2.21 -33.58 -18.48
C CYS A 807 2.30 -35.09 -18.20
N THR A 808 3.46 -35.72 -18.42
CA THR A 808 3.67 -37.15 -18.15
C THR A 808 3.48 -37.49 -16.67
N ARG A 809 4.01 -36.65 -15.78
CA ARG A 809 3.90 -36.86 -14.33
C ARG A 809 2.45 -36.75 -13.88
N ASN A 810 1.75 -35.70 -14.31
CA ASN A 810 0.34 -35.51 -13.95
C ASN A 810 -0.57 -36.61 -14.50
N THR A 811 -0.33 -37.13 -15.71
CA THR A 811 -1.04 -38.31 -16.21
C THR A 811 -0.84 -39.54 -15.31
N THR A 812 0.39 -39.75 -14.82
CA THR A 812 0.71 -40.85 -13.91
C THR A 812 -0.03 -40.70 -12.58
N LEU A 813 0.00 -39.49 -12.00
CA LEU A 813 -0.70 -39.18 -10.74
C LEU A 813 -2.21 -39.43 -10.82
N ILE A 814 -2.84 -39.09 -11.96
CA ILE A 814 -4.27 -39.34 -12.19
C ILE A 814 -4.56 -40.84 -12.25
N GLU A 815 -3.73 -41.62 -12.95
CA GLU A 815 -3.92 -43.07 -13.08
C GLU A 815 -3.73 -43.80 -11.74
N GLU A 816 -2.77 -43.37 -10.90
CA GLU A 816 -2.53 -43.94 -9.56
C GLU A 816 -3.76 -43.86 -8.64
N GLN A 817 -4.59 -42.83 -8.81
CA GLN A 817 -5.78 -42.60 -7.97
C GLN A 817 -7.09 -43.02 -8.66
N LYS A 818 -7.03 -43.53 -9.89
CA LYS A 818 -8.19 -43.78 -10.75
C LYS A 818 -9.25 -44.69 -10.15
N SER A 819 -8.84 -45.76 -9.46
CA SER A 819 -9.79 -46.70 -8.83
C SER A 819 -10.69 -46.03 -7.79
N ILE A 820 -10.25 -44.93 -7.18
CA ILE A 820 -11.04 -44.13 -6.24
C ILE A 820 -11.99 -43.21 -7.02
N PHE A 821 -11.53 -42.60 -8.11
CA PHE A 821 -12.30 -41.64 -8.90
C PHE A 821 -13.35 -42.26 -9.82
N GLU A 822 -13.16 -43.52 -10.25
CA GLU A 822 -14.13 -44.27 -11.08
C GLU A 822 -15.50 -44.43 -10.42
N GLN A 823 -15.54 -44.37 -9.09
CA GLN A 823 -16.79 -44.42 -8.30
C GLN A 823 -17.60 -43.10 -8.40
N HIS A 824 -17.02 -42.06 -9.00
CA HIS A 824 -17.58 -40.71 -9.06
C HIS A 824 -17.51 -40.14 -10.49
N ARG A 825 -18.52 -40.44 -11.32
CA ARG A 825 -18.60 -39.99 -12.73
C ARG A 825 -18.30 -38.50 -12.96
N GLY A 826 -18.73 -37.63 -12.04
CA GLY A 826 -18.49 -36.19 -12.14
C GLY A 826 -17.05 -35.74 -11.88
N VAL A 827 -16.25 -36.56 -11.17
CA VAL A 827 -14.80 -36.36 -11.02
C VAL A 827 -14.08 -36.94 -12.23
N LEU A 828 -14.44 -38.16 -12.63
CA LEU A 828 -13.83 -38.85 -13.76
C LEU A 828 -13.94 -38.05 -15.06
N GLY A 829 -15.10 -37.46 -15.36
CA GLY A 829 -15.28 -36.64 -16.57
C GLY A 829 -14.39 -35.39 -16.61
N ILE A 830 -14.08 -34.78 -15.45
CA ILE A 830 -13.14 -33.65 -15.37
C ILE A 830 -11.71 -34.15 -15.61
N LEU A 831 -11.33 -35.26 -14.98
CA LEU A 831 -10.01 -35.87 -15.15
C LEU A 831 -9.75 -36.30 -16.60
N ASP A 832 -10.74 -36.87 -17.29
CA ASP A 832 -10.65 -37.20 -18.72
C ASP A 832 -10.38 -35.96 -19.58
N THR A 833 -10.99 -34.83 -19.22
CA THR A 833 -10.77 -33.55 -19.89
C THR A 833 -9.37 -33.00 -19.59
N ILE A 834 -8.91 -33.08 -18.33
CA ILE A 834 -7.53 -32.73 -17.94
C ILE A 834 -6.52 -33.55 -18.76
N LEU A 835 -6.70 -34.87 -18.83
CA LEU A 835 -5.82 -35.75 -19.62
C LEU A 835 -5.81 -35.35 -21.10
N THR A 836 -6.95 -34.93 -21.65
CA THR A 836 -7.05 -34.45 -23.03
C THR A 836 -6.27 -33.14 -23.24
N VAL A 837 -6.36 -32.20 -22.29
CA VAL A 837 -5.60 -30.94 -22.32
C VAL A 837 -4.10 -31.21 -22.19
N LEU A 838 -3.68 -32.04 -21.23
CA LEU A 838 -2.28 -32.42 -21.03
C LEU A 838 -1.69 -33.10 -22.28
N ALA A 839 -2.44 -33.99 -22.92
CA ALA A 839 -2.04 -34.61 -24.18
C ALA A 839 -1.89 -33.57 -25.30
N SER A 840 -2.81 -32.61 -25.38
CA SER A 840 -2.77 -31.53 -26.39
C SER A 840 -1.60 -30.56 -26.19
N LEU A 841 -1.08 -30.43 -24.96
CA LEU A 841 0.11 -29.65 -24.64
C LEU A 841 1.42 -30.35 -25.07
N ILE A 842 1.46 -31.69 -25.04
CA ILE A 842 2.62 -32.47 -25.48
C ILE A 842 2.59 -32.64 -27.01
N VAL A 843 1.40 -32.79 -27.61
CA VAL A 843 1.23 -33.51 -28.87
C VAL A 843 0.07 -32.94 -29.73
N LEU A 844 0.38 -32.65 -31.01
CA LEU A 844 -0.53 -32.82 -32.18
C LEU A 844 -1.61 -31.77 -32.56
N TYR A 845 -1.76 -30.56 -32.01
CA TYR A 845 -2.81 -29.67 -32.59
C TYR A 845 -2.61 -29.37 -34.10
N PRO A 846 -1.40 -29.05 -34.61
CA PRO A 846 -1.19 -28.78 -36.04
C PRO A 846 -1.36 -30.01 -36.94
N VAL A 847 -0.90 -31.18 -36.51
CA VAL A 847 -0.91 -32.40 -37.33
C VAL A 847 -2.27 -33.11 -37.30
N VAL A 848 -3.01 -33.09 -36.18
CA VAL A 848 -4.41 -33.54 -36.15
C VAL A 848 -5.30 -32.61 -36.95
N TYR A 849 -5.08 -31.30 -36.89
CA TYR A 849 -5.78 -30.32 -37.73
C TYR A 849 -5.50 -30.52 -39.22
N LEU A 850 -4.24 -30.70 -39.62
CA LEU A 850 -3.86 -30.99 -41.01
C LEU A 850 -4.43 -32.32 -41.50
N TYR A 851 -4.43 -33.36 -40.65
CA TYR A 851 -5.04 -34.65 -40.96
C TYR A 851 -6.57 -34.54 -41.13
N GLN A 852 -7.26 -33.86 -40.21
CA GLN A 852 -8.71 -33.64 -40.27
C GLN A 852 -9.11 -32.83 -41.50
N LYS A 853 -8.34 -31.79 -41.85
CA LYS A 853 -8.55 -30.97 -43.04
C LYS A 853 -8.26 -31.73 -44.33
N ALA A 854 -7.20 -32.54 -44.38
CA ALA A 854 -6.85 -33.35 -45.56
C ALA A 854 -7.85 -34.49 -45.82
N HIS A 855 -8.55 -34.97 -44.78
CA HIS A 855 -9.47 -36.11 -44.88
C HIS A 855 -10.95 -35.74 -44.67
N ASN A 856 -11.26 -34.44 -44.60
CA ASN A 856 -12.63 -33.91 -44.46
C ASN A 856 -13.41 -34.48 -43.25
N ILE A 857 -12.70 -34.76 -42.14
CA ILE A 857 -13.27 -35.41 -40.95
C ILE A 857 -13.92 -34.34 -40.06
N GLN A 858 -15.23 -34.44 -39.83
CA GLN A 858 -16.02 -33.44 -39.09
C GLN A 858 -16.14 -33.69 -37.57
N HIS A 859 -15.67 -34.82 -37.03
CA HIS A 859 -15.78 -35.14 -35.59
C HIS A 859 -14.44 -35.03 -34.85
N THR A 860 -14.49 -34.50 -33.62
CA THR A 860 -13.36 -34.38 -32.70
C THR A 860 -12.96 -35.75 -32.15
N PHE A 861 -11.67 -36.04 -32.16
CA PHE A 861 -11.07 -37.35 -31.87
C PHE A 861 -11.29 -37.90 -30.44
N PHE A 862 -11.84 -37.09 -29.53
CA PHE A 862 -11.93 -37.43 -28.10
C PHE A 862 -13.39 -37.60 -27.68
N ASN A 863 -13.95 -38.78 -27.98
CA ASN A 863 -15.05 -39.31 -27.20
C ASN A 863 -14.93 -40.84 -27.20
N THR A 864 -14.83 -41.42 -25.99
CA THR A 864 -14.87 -42.86 -25.67
C THR A 864 -13.88 -43.76 -26.43
N ASP A 865 -12.69 -43.94 -25.84
CA ASP A 865 -11.61 -44.95 -26.05
C ASP A 865 -10.20 -44.30 -25.96
N SER A 866 -10.09 -43.24 -25.16
CA SER A 866 -8.97 -42.30 -25.16
C SER A 866 -7.67 -42.85 -24.56
N ALA A 867 -7.71 -43.80 -23.60
CA ALA A 867 -6.49 -44.27 -22.95
C ALA A 867 -5.59 -45.11 -23.89
N ILE A 868 -6.16 -46.11 -24.56
CA ILE A 868 -5.42 -47.01 -25.47
C ILE A 868 -5.02 -46.25 -26.75
N LYS A 869 -5.89 -45.37 -27.26
CA LYS A 869 -5.55 -44.53 -28.41
C LYS A 869 -4.51 -43.48 -28.07
N ALA A 870 -4.54 -42.87 -26.88
CA ALA A 870 -3.48 -41.97 -26.41
C ALA A 870 -2.15 -42.71 -26.24
N GLN A 871 -2.13 -43.90 -25.65
CA GLN A 871 -0.92 -44.73 -25.54
C GLN A 871 -0.36 -45.13 -26.90
N ASN A 872 -1.19 -45.61 -27.82
CA ASN A 872 -0.77 -45.99 -29.17
C ASN A 872 -0.29 -44.78 -29.98
N THR A 873 -0.93 -43.62 -29.77
CA THR A 873 -0.52 -42.35 -30.40
C THR A 873 0.80 -41.85 -29.81
N MET A 874 1.00 -41.90 -28.49
CA MET A 874 2.26 -41.57 -27.81
C MET A 874 3.42 -42.48 -28.23
N ALA A 875 3.18 -43.78 -28.39
CA ALA A 875 4.17 -44.74 -28.88
C ALA A 875 4.53 -44.52 -30.36
N THR A 876 3.55 -44.11 -31.18
CA THR A 876 3.77 -43.76 -32.59
C THR A 876 4.47 -42.41 -32.73
N LEU A 877 4.16 -41.44 -31.86
CA LEU A 877 4.77 -40.13 -31.83
C LEU A 877 6.19 -40.13 -31.29
N SER A 878 6.52 -40.98 -30.32
CA SER A 878 7.91 -41.16 -29.87
C SER A 878 8.84 -41.60 -31.01
N LYS A 879 8.28 -42.18 -32.09
CA LYS A 879 9.01 -42.50 -33.33
C LYS A 879 9.07 -41.33 -34.34
N ILE A 880 8.20 -40.33 -34.22
CA ILE A 880 8.09 -39.16 -35.12
C ILE A 880 8.78 -37.91 -34.50
N ASN A 881 8.80 -37.81 -33.17
CA ASN A 881 9.26 -36.67 -32.36
C ASN A 881 10.78 -36.41 -32.42
N ALA A 882 11.51 -37.10 -33.29
CA ALA A 882 12.92 -36.80 -33.59
C ALA A 882 13.08 -35.67 -34.63
N SER A 883 11.99 -35.07 -35.14
CA SER A 883 12.08 -34.17 -36.32
C SER A 883 11.16 -32.94 -36.35
N ALA A 884 10.41 -32.63 -35.29
CA ALA A 884 9.55 -31.44 -35.26
C ALA A 884 9.40 -30.89 -33.83
N ASP A 885 10.42 -30.22 -33.32
CA ASP A 885 10.30 -29.49 -32.06
C ASP A 885 9.51 -28.20 -32.31
N ASP A 886 8.28 -28.18 -31.81
CA ASP A 886 7.41 -27.00 -31.75
C ASP A 886 7.86 -26.00 -30.66
N PHE A 887 8.87 -26.36 -29.86
CA PHE A 887 9.51 -25.55 -28.83
C PHE A 887 11.02 -25.59 -29.12
N PRO A 888 11.59 -24.64 -29.87
CA PRO A 888 13.00 -24.68 -30.22
C PRO A 888 13.85 -24.64 -28.94
N GLU A 889 14.78 -25.59 -28.79
CA GLU A 889 15.72 -25.62 -27.66
C GLU A 889 16.73 -24.46 -27.73
N ASP A 890 16.83 -23.77 -28.88
CA ASP A 890 17.77 -22.67 -29.14
C ASP A 890 17.12 -21.52 -29.94
N GLU A 891 16.42 -20.58 -29.29
CA GLU A 891 16.32 -19.21 -29.81
C GLU A 891 16.91 -18.25 -28.77
N VAL A 892 18.15 -17.83 -29.06
CA VAL A 892 18.83 -16.74 -28.38
C VAL A 892 17.94 -15.50 -28.43
N VAL A 893 17.43 -15.10 -27.26
CA VAL A 893 16.68 -13.85 -27.10
C VAL A 893 17.64 -12.68 -27.38
N ILE A 894 17.48 -12.04 -28.54
CA ILE A 894 18.02 -10.70 -28.77
C ILE A 894 17.29 -9.76 -27.82
N SER A 895 18.06 -9.14 -26.93
CA SER A 895 17.62 -8.12 -25.98
C SER A 895 16.89 -6.98 -26.70
N CYS A 896 15.62 -6.74 -26.35
CA CYS A 896 14.99 -5.45 -26.57
C CYS A 896 15.38 -4.52 -25.42
N SER A 897 16.22 -3.53 -25.73
CA SER A 897 16.46 -2.35 -24.92
C SER A 897 15.39 -1.28 -25.17
N ALA A 898 15.01 -0.60 -24.07
CA ALA A 898 14.14 0.57 -23.90
C ALA A 898 12.64 0.32 -23.78
#